data_AF-A0A6L7TD81-F1
#
_entry.id   AF-A0A6L7TD81-F1
#
_cell.length_a   1.000
_cell.length_b   1.000
_cell.length_c   1.000
_cell.angle_alpha   90.00
_cell.angle_beta   90.00
_cell.angle_gamma   90.00
#
_symmetry.space_group_name_H-M   'P 1'
#
loop_
_entity.id
_entity.type
_entity.pdbx_description
1 polymer ?
#
loop_
_entity_poly.entity_id
_entity_poly.type
_entity_poly.pdbx_seq_one_letter_code
_entity_poly.pdbx_strand_id
1 'polypeptide(L)'
;MNKNKQIFRVLALTTPFILSVGNVGATNVAPPVNTDLLAQNTDVQDDDRSDQDVVDSKSGSSQRPNGSNLNEHSLFYALTEYDNLFDLKRSLLSLVDNATERELVEIFHESREYPLAFDSLQTTQWLRGIVLSKLIDIDGDTVHSLMEQLDEQTAEVVVYGVMREWNQMYADQAVKFLALLDDGLQRRGLQGVIDGSSSLSRASFIEMGTELGYQEDYLTYLLDRHQLEQDQISLDDIATALESVISKGKYRFHEAQRKAVSFVHEQGLDSLARVLEVFEENSAENMSQTVRMFFGGTQSKLVAAIARSDPEPVFEHLVSLGEPLDVDMLSSVSEVWFATDPEALWNRLKGEDLKDIQEEVTEDVIRHWTMREPDFALVSLDQFPTEYHDLVYAEVALEVAPDSPLEALELLTKTSDWSQTMSDREQSENETARNVGFYFSIDRTIAAATKADPVAAIEWIESSVSHLDDSMKQHFLDKAYQSWAGSDPHTAFEMAQQIPLAGDTAGFEATVVGWVAKSDVDEAIKLLPRVREGTTKMRAYRRVMWRLEEQDRISHALHLGSDLPQHQREEYNDSLAWQIGYREPFDHLIAGIRALPSQELQSRAIYSRLSFTYYLPEMAPKMTNKQLDQFKEFLTDREKRLLEMGRRMFKDRIHEDSSED
;
A
#
# COMPACT_ATOMS: atom_id res chain seq x y z
N MET A 1 -26.31 -14.17 -26.69
CA MET A 1 -27.77 -14.45 -26.45
C MET A 1 -28.03 -15.43 -25.28
N ASN A 2 -28.60 -16.64 -25.45
CA ASN A 2 -29.29 -17.36 -24.35
C ASN A 2 -28.46 -17.65 -23.07
N LYS A 3 -27.14 -17.82 -23.17
CA LYS A 3 -26.26 -18.15 -22.03
C LYS A 3 -26.06 -16.96 -21.09
N ASN A 4 -25.76 -15.77 -21.61
CA ASN A 4 -25.49 -14.56 -20.82
C ASN A 4 -26.76 -14.10 -20.08
N LYS A 5 -27.91 -14.18 -20.75
CA LYS A 5 -29.25 -13.92 -20.18
C LYS A 5 -29.59 -14.84 -19.01
N GLN A 6 -29.16 -16.11 -19.05
CA GLN A 6 -29.33 -17.03 -17.93
C GLN A 6 -28.38 -16.71 -16.76
N ILE A 7 -27.13 -16.33 -17.04
CA ILE A 7 -26.15 -15.96 -16.01
C ILE A 7 -26.63 -14.74 -15.21
N PHE A 8 -27.06 -13.66 -15.88
CA PHE A 8 -27.55 -12.46 -15.22
C PHE A 8 -28.76 -12.74 -14.31
N ARG A 9 -29.72 -13.53 -14.80
CA ARG A 9 -30.92 -13.93 -14.03
C ARG A 9 -30.60 -14.83 -12.83
N VAL A 10 -29.57 -15.66 -12.89
CA VAL A 10 -29.13 -16.47 -11.75
C VAL A 10 -28.50 -15.58 -10.67
N LEU A 11 -27.58 -14.68 -11.04
CA LEU A 11 -26.92 -13.75 -10.12
C LEU A 11 -27.89 -12.81 -9.39
N ALA A 12 -28.96 -12.38 -10.07
CA ALA A 12 -30.00 -11.55 -9.46
C ALA A 12 -30.85 -12.28 -8.40
N LEU A 13 -30.98 -13.61 -8.48
CA LEU A 13 -31.94 -14.39 -7.68
C LEU A 13 -31.33 -15.12 -6.48
N THR A 14 -30.03 -15.45 -6.48
CA THR A 14 -29.41 -16.29 -5.43
C THR A 14 -28.85 -15.53 -4.23
N THR A 15 -28.55 -14.25 -4.41
CA THR A 15 -27.63 -13.50 -3.53
C THR A 15 -28.19 -13.02 -2.17
N PRO A 16 -29.48 -12.63 -2.00
CA PRO A 16 -29.95 -12.09 -0.71
C PRO A 16 -30.07 -13.14 0.41
N PHE A 17 -29.83 -14.44 0.13
CA PHE A 17 -29.90 -15.52 1.11
C PHE A 17 -28.63 -15.69 1.96
N ILE A 18 -27.54 -14.99 1.64
CA ILE A 18 -26.19 -15.28 2.15
C ILE A 18 -25.79 -14.41 3.37
N LEU A 19 -26.44 -13.24 3.58
CA LEU A 19 -25.82 -12.14 4.35
C LEU A 19 -26.53 -11.70 5.64
N SER A 20 -27.67 -12.28 6.02
CA SER A 20 -28.44 -11.85 7.21
C SER A 20 -27.88 -12.32 8.57
N VAL A 21 -26.57 -12.58 8.68
CA VAL A 21 -25.96 -13.33 9.81
C VAL A 21 -24.71 -12.64 10.39
N GLY A 22 -24.35 -11.44 9.93
CA GLY A 22 -22.98 -10.91 10.07
C GLY A 22 -22.62 -10.00 11.26
N ASN A 23 -23.56 -9.51 12.08
CA ASN A 23 -23.33 -8.22 12.78
C ASN A 23 -23.71 -8.18 14.28
N VAL A 24 -22.80 -8.57 15.20
CA VAL A 24 -22.67 -8.10 16.62
C VAL A 24 -21.21 -8.33 17.09
N GLY A 25 -20.58 -7.37 17.79
CA GLY A 25 -19.21 -7.47 18.32
C GLY A 25 -19.10 -7.49 19.87
N ALA A 26 -17.93 -7.82 20.44
CA ALA A 26 -17.65 -7.72 21.88
C ALA A 26 -16.14 -7.60 22.21
N THR A 27 -15.82 -7.04 23.38
CA THR A 27 -14.47 -6.58 23.81
C THR A 27 -13.65 -7.61 24.62
N ASN A 28 -12.32 -7.41 24.66
CA ASN A 28 -11.33 -8.34 25.23
C ASN A 28 -11.05 -8.17 26.74
N VAL A 29 -10.91 -9.28 27.47
CA VAL A 29 -10.20 -9.37 28.76
C VAL A 29 -9.42 -10.70 28.82
N ALA A 30 -8.13 -10.67 29.17
CA ALA A 30 -7.26 -11.84 29.18
C ALA A 30 -7.12 -12.50 30.58
N PRO A 31 -7.16 -13.85 30.69
CA PRO A 31 -6.82 -14.58 31.92
C PRO A 31 -5.34 -15.02 31.96
N PRO A 32 -4.78 -15.38 33.14
CA PRO A 32 -3.33 -15.55 33.33
C PRO A 32 -2.79 -16.91 32.89
N VAL A 33 -1.50 -16.92 32.51
CA VAL A 33 -0.72 -18.12 32.20
C VAL A 33 -0.35 -18.87 33.49
N ASN A 34 -0.47 -20.20 33.45
CA ASN A 34 -0.10 -21.08 34.56
C ASN A 34 1.26 -21.75 34.27
N THR A 35 2.28 -21.44 35.07
CA THR A 35 3.65 -21.95 34.92
C THR A 35 3.92 -23.10 35.90
N ASP A 36 3.63 -24.33 35.49
CA ASP A 36 4.06 -25.55 36.16
C ASP A 36 4.22 -26.66 35.11
N LEU A 37 5.47 -26.98 34.73
CA LEU A 37 5.97 -28.26 34.15
C LEU A 37 7.33 -28.09 33.43
N LEU A 38 8.41 -27.76 34.15
CA LEU A 38 9.79 -27.99 33.68
C LEU A 38 10.73 -28.27 34.87
N ALA A 39 10.77 -29.53 35.30
CA ALA A 39 11.71 -30.00 36.32
C ALA A 39 12.00 -31.50 36.17
N GLN A 40 12.80 -31.87 35.16
CA GLN A 40 13.54 -33.14 35.14
C GLN A 40 14.61 -33.15 34.03
N ASN A 41 15.82 -33.56 34.44
CA ASN A 41 17.05 -33.84 33.67
C ASN A 41 18.11 -32.73 33.58
N THR A 42 19.00 -32.73 34.58
CA THR A 42 20.46 -32.61 34.39
C THR A 42 21.13 -33.30 35.59
N ASP A 43 21.91 -34.33 35.30
CA ASP A 43 22.84 -35.00 36.21
C ASP A 43 24.16 -35.15 35.43
N VAL A 44 25.28 -35.40 36.12
CA VAL A 44 26.68 -35.57 35.64
C VAL A 44 27.65 -34.39 35.85
N GLN A 45 28.53 -34.61 36.84
CA GLN A 45 29.95 -34.22 37.01
C GLN A 45 30.37 -32.79 37.41
N ASP A 46 30.62 -32.66 38.71
CA ASP A 46 31.94 -32.37 39.33
C ASP A 46 33.02 -31.71 38.44
N ASP A 47 33.49 -30.52 38.86
CA ASP A 47 34.93 -30.36 39.10
C ASP A 47 35.25 -29.31 40.20
N ASP A 48 36.36 -29.56 40.87
CA ASP A 48 36.97 -28.91 42.04
C ASP A 48 37.18 -27.36 41.95
N ARG A 49 36.71 -26.56 42.95
CA ARG A 49 37.60 -25.80 43.89
C ARG A 49 36.98 -24.72 44.81
N SER A 50 37.58 -24.69 46.01
CA SER A 50 37.83 -23.56 46.93
C SER A 50 36.66 -22.75 47.51
N ASP A 51 36.34 -23.07 48.77
CA ASP A 51 36.35 -22.15 49.93
C ASP A 51 36.48 -20.64 49.65
N GLN A 52 35.48 -19.85 50.07
CA GLN A 52 35.74 -18.80 51.08
C GLN A 52 34.48 -18.22 51.75
N ASP A 53 34.60 -18.08 53.07
CA ASP A 53 34.01 -17.06 53.97
C ASP A 53 32.49 -16.86 54.08
N VAL A 54 31.97 -17.47 55.16
CA VAL A 54 30.71 -17.12 55.82
C VAL A 54 30.77 -15.71 56.41
N VAL A 55 29.86 -14.81 56.00
CA VAL A 55 29.51 -13.59 56.76
C VAL A 55 27.99 -13.44 56.84
N ASP A 56 27.46 -13.61 58.03
CA ASP A 56 26.07 -13.25 58.39
C ASP A 56 25.85 -11.74 58.23
N SER A 57 24.87 -11.33 57.43
CA SER A 57 24.28 -9.98 57.52
C SER A 57 22.76 -10.00 57.26
N LYS A 58 21.99 -10.23 58.32
CA LYS A 58 20.54 -10.02 58.33
C LYS A 58 20.21 -8.54 58.47
N SER A 59 19.86 -7.86 57.38
CA SER A 59 19.11 -6.60 57.46
C SER A 59 18.43 -6.19 56.15
N GLY A 60 17.11 -5.97 56.22
CA GLY A 60 16.52 -4.78 55.59
C GLY A 60 15.61 -4.94 54.36
N SER A 61 14.56 -4.12 54.37
CA SER A 61 13.80 -3.59 53.22
C SER A 61 13.05 -4.55 52.28
N SER A 62 11.78 -4.77 52.64
CA SER A 62 10.71 -4.95 51.64
C SER A 62 10.37 -3.59 51.01
N GLN A 63 10.78 -3.34 49.77
CA GLN A 63 10.30 -2.22 48.94
C GLN A 63 10.41 -2.54 47.44
N ARG A 64 9.25 -2.60 46.75
CA ARG A 64 8.98 -2.29 45.32
C ARG A 64 7.58 -2.82 44.94
N PRO A 65 6.90 -2.28 43.90
CA PRO A 65 6.64 -0.84 43.73
C PRO A 65 5.17 -0.54 43.41
N ASN A 66 4.76 0.72 43.54
CA ASN A 66 3.55 1.22 42.89
C ASN A 66 3.87 1.64 41.45
N GLY A 67 2.93 1.35 40.54
CA GLY A 67 2.69 2.17 39.34
C GLY A 67 3.45 1.81 38.07
N SER A 68 2.70 1.51 37.02
CA SER A 68 2.98 1.99 35.66
C SER A 68 1.66 2.32 34.98
N ASN A 69 1.57 3.51 34.39
CA ASN A 69 0.47 3.90 33.52
C ASN A 69 0.62 3.19 32.17
N LEU A 70 -0.48 2.73 31.58
CA LEU A 70 -0.52 2.35 30.17
C LEU A 70 -1.02 3.54 29.36
N ASN A 71 -0.21 4.02 28.41
CA ASN A 71 -0.62 5.01 27.43
C ASN A 71 -1.49 4.36 26.35
N GLU A 72 -2.63 4.95 26.06
CA GLU A 72 -3.57 4.53 25.01
C GLU A 72 -3.18 5.11 23.64
N HIS A 73 -2.22 4.50 22.92
CA HIS A 73 -2.00 4.78 21.50
C HIS A 73 -1.41 3.58 20.76
N SER A 74 -2.25 2.61 20.37
CA SER A 74 -1.97 1.56 19.37
C SER A 74 -3.23 0.74 19.07
N LEU A 75 -4.20 1.30 18.33
CA LEU A 75 -5.38 0.56 17.87
C LEU A 75 -6.01 1.23 16.64
N PHE A 76 -5.39 1.04 15.48
CA PHE A 76 -5.98 1.29 14.16
C PHE A 76 -5.54 0.18 13.19
N TYR A 77 -6.40 -0.13 12.22
CA TYR A 77 -6.33 -1.25 11.26
C TYR A 77 -6.71 -2.66 11.74
N ALA A 78 -7.95 -3.05 11.43
CA ALA A 78 -8.24 -4.30 10.70
C ALA A 78 -9.62 -4.20 10.01
N LEU A 79 -9.68 -4.56 8.72
CA LEU A 79 -10.90 -4.68 7.91
C LEU A 79 -11.31 -6.15 7.76
N THR A 80 -12.57 -6.44 7.41
CA THR A 80 -12.93 -7.54 6.49
C THR A 80 -14.39 -7.48 6.04
N GLU A 81 -14.66 -6.83 4.91
CA GLU A 81 -15.95 -6.94 4.20
C GLU A 81 -15.84 -6.82 2.65
N TYR A 82 -14.62 -6.65 2.12
CA TYR A 82 -14.40 -6.20 0.73
C TYR A 82 -14.34 -7.31 -0.35
N ASP A 83 -13.85 -8.51 -0.02
CA ASP A 83 -13.41 -9.48 -1.05
C ASP A 83 -14.57 -10.01 -1.92
N ASN A 84 -15.73 -10.30 -1.32
CA ASN A 84 -16.90 -10.82 -2.05
C ASN A 84 -17.48 -9.83 -3.07
N LEU A 85 -17.35 -8.52 -2.83
CA LEU A 85 -17.84 -7.49 -3.74
C LEU A 85 -16.91 -7.32 -4.95
N PHE A 86 -15.60 -7.51 -4.73
CA PHE A 86 -14.57 -7.38 -5.76
C PHE A 86 -14.73 -8.43 -6.87
N ASP A 87 -14.90 -9.70 -6.52
CA ASP A 87 -15.04 -10.79 -7.50
C ASP A 87 -16.36 -10.71 -8.29
N LEU A 88 -17.45 -10.22 -7.68
CA LEU A 88 -18.70 -9.94 -8.39
C LEU A 88 -18.52 -8.79 -9.40
N LYS A 89 -17.90 -7.67 -9.00
CA LYS A 89 -17.59 -6.56 -9.91
C LYS A 89 -16.71 -7.04 -11.07
N ARG A 90 -15.65 -7.79 -10.80
CA ARG A 90 -14.74 -8.34 -11.81
C ARG A 90 -15.44 -9.26 -12.81
N SER A 91 -16.37 -10.09 -12.33
CA SER A 91 -17.18 -10.98 -13.17
C SER A 91 -18.16 -10.21 -14.07
N LEU A 92 -18.74 -9.12 -13.57
CA LEU A 92 -19.63 -8.25 -14.33
C LEU A 92 -18.88 -7.39 -15.37
N LEU A 93 -17.70 -6.86 -15.03
CA LEU A 93 -16.82 -6.15 -15.98
C LEU A 93 -16.45 -7.05 -17.18
N SER A 94 -16.00 -8.28 -16.90
CA SER A 94 -15.68 -9.27 -17.95
C SER A 94 -16.87 -9.62 -18.85
N LEU A 95 -18.10 -9.58 -18.32
CA LEU A 95 -19.32 -9.76 -19.12
C LEU A 95 -19.55 -8.57 -20.08
N VAL A 96 -19.34 -7.34 -19.61
CA VAL A 96 -19.52 -6.12 -20.41
C VAL A 96 -18.44 -5.96 -21.47
N ASP A 97 -17.17 -6.20 -21.14
CA ASP A 97 -16.05 -6.05 -22.07
C ASP A 97 -16.14 -6.98 -23.29
N ASN A 98 -16.80 -8.13 -23.15
CA ASN A 98 -16.99 -9.12 -24.21
C ASN A 98 -18.37 -9.05 -24.88
N ALA A 99 -19.23 -8.11 -24.50
CA ALA A 99 -20.57 -7.97 -25.08
C ALA A 99 -20.55 -7.18 -26.40
N THR A 100 -21.32 -7.64 -27.37
CA THR A 100 -21.61 -6.85 -28.59
C THR A 100 -22.48 -5.63 -28.25
N GLU A 101 -22.46 -4.59 -29.09
CA GLU A 101 -23.33 -3.40 -28.97
C GLU A 101 -24.79 -3.75 -28.65
N ARG A 102 -25.36 -4.71 -29.40
CA ARG A 102 -26.70 -5.24 -29.15
C ARG A 102 -26.84 -5.92 -27.78
N GLU A 103 -25.85 -6.68 -27.34
CA GLU A 103 -25.87 -7.33 -26.03
C GLU A 103 -25.70 -6.32 -24.88
N LEU A 104 -24.95 -5.22 -25.10
CA LEU A 104 -24.88 -4.08 -24.17
C LEU A 104 -26.24 -3.40 -24.03
N VAL A 105 -26.93 -3.10 -25.15
CA VAL A 105 -28.31 -2.59 -25.15
C VAL A 105 -29.27 -3.56 -24.43
N GLU A 106 -29.17 -4.87 -24.69
CA GLU A 106 -29.99 -5.89 -24.01
C GLU A 106 -29.69 -5.96 -22.48
N ILE A 107 -28.42 -5.87 -22.05
CA ILE A 107 -28.02 -5.82 -20.62
C ILE A 107 -28.56 -4.54 -19.96
N PHE A 108 -28.46 -3.39 -20.64
CA PHE A 108 -28.97 -2.12 -20.14
C PHE A 108 -30.48 -2.20 -19.85
N HIS A 109 -31.27 -2.72 -20.80
CA HIS A 109 -32.70 -2.92 -20.61
C HIS A 109 -33.04 -4.00 -19.55
N GLU A 110 -32.35 -5.14 -19.51
CA GLU A 110 -32.62 -6.17 -18.50
C GLU A 110 -32.29 -5.70 -17.07
N SER A 111 -31.29 -4.84 -16.90
CA SER A 111 -31.01 -4.19 -15.60
C SER A 111 -32.13 -3.26 -15.12
N ARG A 112 -33.04 -2.83 -16.00
CA ARG A 112 -34.25 -2.05 -15.67
C ARG A 112 -35.39 -2.94 -15.19
N GLU A 113 -35.55 -4.12 -15.78
CA GLU A 113 -36.59 -5.09 -15.38
C GLU A 113 -36.21 -5.89 -14.12
N TYR A 114 -34.91 -6.10 -13.89
CA TYR A 114 -34.38 -6.94 -12.81
C TYR A 114 -33.24 -6.24 -12.05
N PRO A 115 -33.55 -5.35 -11.08
CA PRO A 115 -32.52 -4.77 -10.20
C PRO A 115 -31.85 -5.86 -9.36
N LEU A 116 -30.54 -5.74 -9.17
CA LEU A 116 -29.77 -6.70 -8.37
C LEU A 116 -30.15 -6.57 -6.89
N ALA A 117 -30.39 -7.69 -6.21
CA ALA A 117 -30.97 -7.74 -4.85
C ALA A 117 -30.03 -7.30 -3.70
N PHE A 118 -29.02 -6.49 -3.99
CA PHE A 118 -27.95 -6.06 -3.10
C PHE A 118 -27.91 -4.52 -3.10
N ASP A 119 -28.25 -3.90 -1.97
CA ASP A 119 -28.36 -2.44 -1.78
C ASP A 119 -28.84 -1.70 -3.05
N SER A 120 -30.06 -2.10 -3.46
CA SER A 120 -30.42 -2.45 -4.86
C SER A 120 -30.30 -1.41 -5.96
N LEU A 121 -29.93 -0.18 -5.60
CA LEU A 121 -29.87 0.97 -6.49
C LEU A 121 -28.43 1.11 -7.05
N GLN A 122 -27.42 1.28 -6.19
CA GLN A 122 -26.05 1.62 -6.60
C GLN A 122 -25.40 0.56 -7.50
N THR A 123 -25.48 -0.73 -7.18
CA THR A 123 -24.85 -1.79 -7.99
C THR A 123 -25.52 -1.94 -9.36
N THR A 124 -26.84 -1.74 -9.42
CA THR A 124 -27.59 -1.74 -10.68
C THR A 124 -27.21 -0.53 -11.55
N GLN A 125 -26.99 0.63 -10.94
CA GLN A 125 -26.60 1.87 -11.63
C GLN A 125 -25.13 1.88 -12.05
N TRP A 126 -24.23 1.32 -11.24
CA TRP A 126 -22.84 1.02 -11.56
C TRP A 126 -22.73 0.20 -12.86
N LEU A 127 -23.49 -0.91 -12.95
CA LEU A 127 -23.50 -1.73 -14.15
C LEU A 127 -24.06 -0.99 -15.37
N ARG A 128 -25.12 -0.19 -15.20
CA ARG A 128 -25.67 0.65 -16.28
C ARG A 128 -24.66 1.68 -16.77
N GLY A 129 -23.88 2.28 -15.86
CA GLY A 129 -22.84 3.24 -16.18
C GLY A 129 -21.72 2.62 -17.02
N ILE A 130 -21.20 1.46 -16.60
CA ILE A 130 -20.18 0.71 -17.35
C ILE A 130 -20.69 0.31 -18.74
N VAL A 131 -21.94 -0.13 -18.85
CA VAL A 131 -22.57 -0.48 -20.14
C VAL A 131 -22.72 0.73 -21.06
N LEU A 132 -23.12 1.88 -20.54
CA LEU A 132 -23.20 3.13 -21.33
C LEU A 132 -21.81 3.63 -21.73
N SER A 133 -20.82 3.58 -20.83
CA SER A 133 -19.42 3.88 -21.15
C SER A 133 -18.93 3.05 -22.34
N LYS A 134 -19.17 1.75 -22.34
CA LYS A 134 -18.78 0.86 -23.45
C LYS A 134 -19.52 1.18 -24.75
N LEU A 135 -20.77 1.63 -24.67
CA LEU A 135 -21.55 2.08 -25.84
C LEU A 135 -21.06 3.41 -26.40
N ILE A 136 -20.52 4.33 -25.59
CA ILE A 136 -19.93 5.62 -26.06
C ILE A 136 -18.73 5.37 -26.96
N ASP A 137 -17.89 4.38 -26.64
CA ASP A 137 -16.73 4.00 -27.46
C ASP A 137 -17.12 3.32 -28.78
N ILE A 138 -18.38 2.84 -28.92
CA ILE A 138 -18.87 2.11 -30.09
C ILE A 138 -19.72 3.02 -31.00
N ASP A 139 -20.76 3.65 -30.45
CA ASP A 139 -21.70 4.50 -31.17
C ASP A 139 -22.38 5.53 -30.24
N GLY A 140 -22.03 6.80 -30.43
CA GLY A 140 -22.61 7.92 -29.70
C GLY A 140 -24.10 8.15 -29.96
N ASP A 141 -24.61 7.80 -31.16
CA ASP A 141 -26.03 7.97 -31.49
C ASP A 141 -26.91 6.95 -30.73
N THR A 142 -26.43 5.71 -30.58
CA THR A 142 -27.08 4.69 -29.73
C THR A 142 -27.12 5.12 -28.26
N VAL A 143 -26.04 5.71 -27.73
CA VAL A 143 -26.02 6.26 -26.36
C VAL A 143 -27.03 7.40 -26.22
N HIS A 144 -27.09 8.32 -27.19
CA HIS A 144 -28.06 9.41 -27.21
C HIS A 144 -29.50 8.86 -27.12
N SER A 145 -29.83 7.86 -27.94
CA SER A 145 -31.16 7.23 -27.93
C SER A 145 -31.49 6.46 -26.65
N LEU A 146 -30.51 5.88 -25.96
CA LEU A 146 -30.71 5.26 -24.65
C LEU A 146 -30.90 6.29 -23.53
N MET A 147 -30.14 7.39 -23.56
CA MET A 147 -30.28 8.49 -22.61
C MET A 147 -31.62 9.21 -22.73
N GLU A 148 -32.18 9.34 -23.94
CA GLU A 148 -33.54 9.85 -24.16
C GLU A 148 -34.63 9.01 -23.44
N GLN A 149 -34.39 7.72 -23.23
CA GLN A 149 -35.32 6.76 -22.62
C GLN A 149 -35.23 6.66 -21.08
N LEU A 150 -34.27 7.36 -20.46
CA LEU A 150 -34.15 7.46 -19.01
C LEU A 150 -35.10 8.52 -18.44
N ASP A 151 -35.63 8.23 -17.25
CA ASP A 151 -36.20 9.24 -16.37
C ASP A 151 -35.09 10.00 -15.63
N GLU A 152 -35.43 11.20 -15.13
CA GLU A 152 -34.52 12.16 -14.51
C GLU A 152 -33.69 11.54 -13.38
N GLN A 153 -34.35 10.81 -12.46
CA GLN A 153 -33.70 10.14 -11.33
C GLN A 153 -32.80 8.98 -11.77
N THR A 154 -33.16 8.25 -12.83
CA THR A 154 -32.28 7.21 -13.38
C THR A 154 -31.08 7.79 -14.10
N ALA A 155 -31.23 8.90 -14.83
CA ALA A 155 -30.14 9.59 -15.50
C ALA A 155 -29.11 10.13 -14.50
N GLU A 156 -29.56 10.75 -13.40
CA GLU A 156 -28.70 11.28 -12.34
C GLU A 156 -27.73 10.24 -11.77
N VAL A 157 -28.23 9.07 -11.37
CA VAL A 157 -27.37 8.08 -10.72
C VAL A 157 -26.63 7.18 -11.71
N VAL A 158 -27.09 7.11 -12.97
CA VAL A 158 -26.28 6.59 -14.07
C VAL A 158 -25.04 7.48 -14.25
N VAL A 159 -25.19 8.80 -14.28
CA VAL A 159 -24.08 9.75 -14.35
C VAL A 159 -23.14 9.58 -13.14
N TYR A 160 -23.70 9.50 -11.92
CA TYR A 160 -22.92 9.26 -10.70
C TYR A 160 -22.11 7.94 -10.78
N GLY A 161 -22.73 6.86 -11.29
CA GLY A 161 -22.09 5.56 -11.47
C GLY A 161 -20.98 5.55 -12.52
N VAL A 162 -21.19 6.22 -13.65
CA VAL A 162 -20.18 6.42 -14.71
C VAL A 162 -18.96 7.18 -14.17
N MET A 163 -19.21 8.34 -13.55
CA MET A 163 -18.14 9.22 -13.08
C MET A 163 -17.30 8.57 -11.96
N ARG A 164 -17.93 7.85 -11.03
CA ARG A 164 -17.24 7.22 -9.90
C ARG A 164 -16.26 6.12 -10.30
N GLU A 165 -16.52 5.38 -11.39
CA GLU A 165 -15.61 4.34 -11.87
C GLU A 165 -14.59 4.86 -12.89
N TRP A 166 -14.93 5.85 -13.72
CA TRP A 166 -13.94 6.49 -14.59
C TRP A 166 -12.82 7.21 -13.82
N ASN A 167 -13.10 7.66 -12.59
CA ASN A 167 -12.10 8.13 -11.62
C ASN A 167 -10.93 7.14 -11.38
N GLN A 168 -11.11 5.85 -11.66
CA GLN A 168 -10.03 4.86 -11.50
C GLN A 168 -9.28 4.52 -12.79
N MET A 169 -9.74 4.95 -13.99
CA MET A 169 -9.14 4.47 -15.25
C MET A 169 -9.02 5.46 -16.42
N TYR A 170 -9.98 6.37 -16.73
CA TYR A 170 -9.93 7.16 -17.98
C TYR A 170 -10.59 8.56 -17.90
N ALA A 171 -9.77 9.61 -17.83
CA ALA A 171 -10.22 11.01 -17.76
C ALA A 171 -10.91 11.52 -19.06
N ASP A 172 -10.28 11.31 -20.22
CA ASP A 172 -10.76 11.80 -21.53
C ASP A 172 -12.18 11.32 -21.90
N GLN A 173 -12.60 10.15 -21.39
CA GLN A 173 -13.91 9.60 -21.67
C GLN A 173 -15.01 10.34 -20.88
N ALA A 174 -14.72 10.78 -19.66
CA ALA A 174 -15.64 11.57 -18.83
C ALA A 174 -16.03 12.90 -19.50
N VAL A 175 -15.06 13.60 -20.10
CA VAL A 175 -15.29 14.87 -20.80
C VAL A 175 -16.20 14.67 -22.04
N LYS A 176 -15.98 13.59 -22.81
CA LYS A 176 -16.79 13.27 -23.99
C LYS A 176 -18.24 12.94 -23.62
N PHE A 177 -18.46 12.17 -22.55
CA PHE A 177 -19.80 11.86 -22.04
C PHE A 177 -20.55 13.11 -21.58
N LEU A 178 -19.88 14.00 -20.83
CA LEU A 178 -20.45 15.26 -20.38
C LEU A 178 -20.91 16.15 -21.55
N ALA A 179 -20.12 16.22 -22.63
CA ALA A 179 -20.49 16.97 -23.82
C ALA A 179 -21.72 16.38 -24.54
N LEU A 180 -21.83 15.04 -24.63
CA LEU A 180 -23.00 14.36 -25.20
C LEU A 180 -24.26 14.51 -24.34
N LEU A 181 -24.08 14.57 -23.01
CA LEU A 181 -25.17 14.75 -22.04
C LEU A 181 -25.76 16.17 -22.11
N ASP A 182 -24.93 17.21 -22.18
CA ASP A 182 -25.37 18.60 -22.33
C ASP A 182 -26.20 18.79 -23.62
N ASP A 183 -25.69 18.35 -24.78
CA ASP A 183 -26.41 18.41 -26.06
C ASP A 183 -27.75 17.65 -26.02
N GLY A 184 -27.80 16.47 -25.38
CA GLY A 184 -29.04 15.71 -25.17
C GLY A 184 -30.09 16.45 -24.31
N LEU A 185 -29.66 17.12 -23.24
CA LEU A 185 -30.55 17.89 -22.36
C LEU A 185 -31.06 19.18 -23.05
N GLN A 186 -30.19 19.86 -23.81
CA GLN A 186 -30.55 21.05 -24.59
C GLN A 186 -31.63 20.75 -25.64
N ARG A 187 -31.48 19.66 -26.41
CA ARG A 187 -32.45 19.25 -27.44
C ARG A 187 -33.85 18.95 -26.90
N ARG A 188 -33.95 18.50 -25.64
CA ARG A 188 -35.25 18.25 -24.96
C ARG A 188 -35.89 19.53 -24.40
N GLY A 189 -35.25 20.69 -24.50
CA GLY A 189 -35.71 21.94 -23.91
C GLY A 189 -35.64 21.94 -22.37
N LEU A 190 -34.83 21.08 -21.79
CA LEU A 190 -34.70 20.88 -20.33
C LEU A 190 -33.65 21.81 -19.70
N GLN A 191 -33.30 22.93 -20.35
CA GLN A 191 -32.33 23.92 -19.86
C GLN A 191 -32.60 24.34 -18.39
N GLY A 192 -33.89 24.51 -18.03
CA GLY A 192 -34.31 24.88 -16.68
C GLY A 192 -34.07 23.82 -15.60
N VAL A 193 -33.67 22.60 -15.95
CA VAL A 193 -33.20 21.57 -15.00
C VAL A 193 -31.76 21.87 -14.57
N ILE A 194 -30.92 22.32 -15.51
CA ILE A 194 -29.52 22.73 -15.30
C ILE A 194 -29.45 24.10 -14.59
N ASP A 195 -30.32 25.03 -14.98
CA ASP A 195 -30.37 26.40 -14.44
C ASP A 195 -31.29 26.56 -13.20
N GLY A 196 -31.88 25.47 -12.70
CA GLY A 196 -32.87 25.46 -11.63
C GLY A 196 -32.56 24.51 -10.47
N SER A 197 -33.37 24.56 -9.40
CA SER A 197 -33.14 23.87 -8.12
C SER A 197 -33.43 22.35 -8.13
N SER A 198 -32.97 21.65 -9.16
CA SER A 198 -32.94 20.17 -9.20
C SER A 198 -31.60 19.66 -8.62
N SER A 199 -31.53 18.38 -8.28
CA SER A 199 -30.27 17.66 -7.98
C SER A 199 -29.32 17.56 -9.18
N LEU A 200 -29.79 17.93 -10.38
CA LEU A 200 -29.05 17.96 -11.65
C LEU A 200 -28.62 19.38 -12.06
N SER A 201 -28.65 20.34 -11.13
CA SER A 201 -28.24 21.71 -11.41
C SER A 201 -26.77 21.80 -11.88
N ARG A 202 -26.42 22.87 -12.59
CA ARG A 202 -25.04 23.15 -13.00
C ARG A 202 -24.07 23.18 -11.81
N ALA A 203 -24.54 23.59 -10.63
CA ALA A 203 -23.76 23.55 -9.40
C ALA A 203 -23.51 22.11 -8.92
N SER A 204 -24.51 21.23 -8.99
CA SER A 204 -24.41 19.82 -8.60
C SER A 204 -23.50 19.01 -9.53
N PHE A 205 -23.47 19.32 -10.83
CA PHE A 205 -22.48 18.75 -11.76
C PHE A 205 -21.05 19.20 -11.46
N ILE A 206 -20.86 20.47 -11.07
CA ILE A 206 -19.55 21.00 -10.66
C ILE A 206 -19.11 20.37 -9.33
N GLU A 207 -20.03 20.22 -8.36
CA GLU A 207 -19.83 19.55 -7.09
C GLU A 207 -19.39 18.08 -7.28
N MET A 208 -20.07 17.34 -8.15
CA MET A 208 -19.73 15.95 -8.49
C MET A 208 -18.37 15.81 -9.19
N GLY A 209 -18.03 16.74 -10.10
CA GLY A 209 -16.68 16.81 -10.68
C GLY A 209 -15.59 17.23 -9.69
N THR A 210 -15.97 17.87 -8.57
CA THR A 210 -15.06 18.31 -7.50
C THR A 210 -14.72 17.17 -6.53
N GLU A 211 -15.66 16.27 -6.23
CA GLU A 211 -15.40 15.06 -5.44
C GLU A 211 -14.45 14.07 -6.15
N LEU A 212 -14.31 14.19 -7.47
CA LEU A 212 -13.59 13.23 -8.32
C LEU A 212 -12.32 13.80 -8.99
N GLY A 213 -11.95 15.06 -8.70
CA GLY A 213 -10.62 15.61 -9.04
C GLY A 213 -10.42 16.17 -10.45
N TYR A 214 -11.40 16.12 -11.35
CA TYR A 214 -11.24 16.50 -12.78
C TYR A 214 -11.71 17.92 -13.11
N GLN A 215 -11.37 18.91 -12.28
CA GLN A 215 -11.77 20.30 -12.51
C GLN A 215 -11.06 20.96 -13.71
N GLU A 216 -9.82 20.56 -14.04
CA GLU A 216 -8.94 21.36 -14.90
C GLU A 216 -9.37 21.34 -16.37
N ASP A 217 -9.66 20.17 -16.95
CA ASP A 217 -10.03 20.04 -18.37
C ASP A 217 -11.42 20.60 -18.69
N TYR A 218 -12.41 20.36 -17.82
CA TYR A 218 -13.79 20.81 -18.03
C TYR A 218 -13.93 22.33 -17.86
N LEU A 219 -13.22 22.94 -16.90
CA LEU A 219 -13.18 24.40 -16.78
C LEU A 219 -12.37 25.04 -17.92
N THR A 220 -11.28 24.42 -18.39
CA THR A 220 -10.53 24.92 -19.55
C THR A 220 -11.42 24.96 -20.80
N TYR A 221 -12.18 23.89 -21.08
CA TYR A 221 -13.18 23.86 -22.16
C TYR A 221 -14.25 24.95 -22.04
N LEU A 222 -14.74 25.24 -20.83
CA LEU A 222 -15.73 26.29 -20.60
C LEU A 222 -15.15 27.72 -20.66
N LEU A 223 -13.87 27.91 -20.33
CA LEU A 223 -13.20 29.21 -20.27
C LEU A 223 -12.62 29.64 -21.63
N ASP A 224 -12.08 28.72 -22.43
CA ASP A 224 -11.70 28.99 -23.83
C ASP A 224 -12.89 29.52 -24.66
N ARG A 225 -14.11 29.13 -24.28
CA ARG A 225 -15.36 29.60 -24.88
C ARG A 225 -15.83 30.97 -24.37
N HIS A 226 -15.27 31.47 -23.26
CA HIS A 226 -15.71 32.68 -22.57
C HIS A 226 -14.66 33.81 -22.50
N GLN A 227 -13.41 33.60 -22.94
CA GLN A 227 -12.31 34.60 -22.95
C GLN A 227 -12.51 35.82 -23.90
N LEU A 228 -13.73 36.14 -24.33
CA LEU A 228 -13.99 37.23 -25.28
C LEU A 228 -14.23 38.62 -24.65
N GLU A 229 -14.34 38.75 -23.33
CA GLU A 229 -14.61 40.04 -22.65
C GLU A 229 -13.76 40.21 -21.37
N GLN A 230 -12.95 41.29 -21.29
CA GLN A 230 -12.04 41.64 -20.18
C GLN A 230 -12.55 42.84 -19.36
N ASP A 231 -12.26 42.88 -18.04
CA ASP A 231 -11.28 43.81 -17.41
C ASP A 231 -11.47 44.05 -15.88
N GLN A 232 -10.33 44.20 -15.19
CA GLN A 232 -10.09 44.73 -13.81
C GLN A 232 -10.68 44.01 -12.57
N ILE A 233 -9.78 43.65 -11.63
CA ILE A 233 -10.03 43.18 -10.25
C ILE A 233 -9.02 43.90 -9.32
N SER A 234 -9.43 44.33 -8.13
CA SER A 234 -8.56 45.08 -7.19
C SER A 234 -8.03 44.26 -6.01
N LEU A 235 -7.08 44.85 -5.27
CA LEU A 235 -6.48 44.30 -4.03
C LEU A 235 -7.54 43.87 -3.00
N ASP A 236 -8.48 44.77 -2.72
CA ASP A 236 -9.52 44.54 -1.73
C ASP A 236 -10.53 43.49 -2.22
N ASP A 237 -10.73 43.34 -3.54
CA ASP A 237 -11.55 42.26 -4.10
C ASP A 237 -10.91 40.87 -3.89
N ILE A 238 -9.57 40.77 -3.98
CA ILE A 238 -8.84 39.50 -3.76
C ILE A 238 -8.79 39.16 -2.27
N ALA A 239 -8.51 40.14 -1.40
CA ALA A 239 -8.55 39.95 0.06
C ALA A 239 -9.97 39.58 0.53
N THR A 240 -10.99 40.33 0.10
CA THR A 240 -12.41 40.02 0.40
C THR A 240 -12.84 38.68 -0.19
N ALA A 241 -12.31 38.29 -1.36
CA ALA A 241 -12.55 36.96 -1.91
C ALA A 241 -11.95 35.87 -1.03
N LEU A 242 -10.68 35.98 -0.63
CA LEU A 242 -9.99 35.05 0.26
C LEU A 242 -10.68 34.94 1.63
N GLU A 243 -10.94 36.07 2.31
CA GLU A 243 -11.74 36.11 3.55
C GLU A 243 -13.11 35.46 3.36
N SER A 244 -13.78 35.69 2.22
CA SER A 244 -15.06 35.05 1.90
C SER A 244 -14.94 33.57 1.51
N VAL A 245 -13.77 33.07 1.08
CA VAL A 245 -13.53 31.63 0.87
C VAL A 245 -13.35 30.95 2.23
N ILE A 246 -12.54 31.56 3.08
CA ILE A 246 -12.14 31.05 4.39
C ILE A 246 -13.35 31.05 5.34
N SER A 247 -14.04 32.18 5.49
CA SER A 247 -15.19 32.33 6.39
C SER A 247 -16.44 31.53 6.00
N LYS A 248 -16.56 31.08 4.74
CA LYS A 248 -17.72 30.30 4.25
C LYS A 248 -17.45 28.81 4.12
N GLY A 249 -16.22 28.36 4.38
CA GLY A 249 -15.92 26.94 4.54
C GLY A 249 -16.25 26.04 3.34
N LYS A 250 -15.94 26.47 2.10
CA LYS A 250 -15.49 25.63 0.95
C LYS A 250 -15.62 26.30 -0.43
N TYR A 251 -14.72 25.89 -1.34
CA TYR A 251 -14.77 25.98 -2.82
C TYR A 251 -14.93 27.35 -3.52
N ARG A 252 -13.99 28.26 -3.26
CA ARG A 252 -13.47 29.23 -4.25
C ARG A 252 -11.93 29.24 -4.35
N PHE A 253 -11.29 28.21 -3.78
CA PHE A 253 -9.88 28.25 -3.42
C PHE A 253 -8.91 28.27 -4.61
N HIS A 254 -9.10 27.43 -5.63
CA HIS A 254 -8.20 27.42 -6.80
C HIS A 254 -8.34 28.63 -7.73
N GLU A 255 -9.50 29.30 -7.73
CA GLU A 255 -9.66 30.59 -8.42
C GLU A 255 -8.96 31.70 -7.65
N ALA A 256 -9.13 31.74 -6.32
CA ALA A 256 -8.41 32.66 -5.44
C ALA A 256 -6.89 32.42 -5.50
N GLN A 257 -6.43 31.17 -5.59
CA GLN A 257 -5.03 30.78 -5.76
C GLN A 257 -4.46 31.30 -7.08
N ARG A 258 -5.10 31.03 -8.23
CA ARG A 258 -4.64 31.56 -9.53
C ARG A 258 -4.63 33.09 -9.57
N LYS A 259 -5.65 33.73 -8.98
CA LYS A 259 -5.69 35.20 -8.85
C LYS A 259 -4.59 35.71 -7.94
N ALA A 260 -4.30 35.05 -6.81
CA ALA A 260 -3.19 35.40 -5.92
C ALA A 260 -1.82 35.22 -6.60
N VAL A 261 -1.59 34.14 -7.35
CA VAL A 261 -0.35 33.94 -8.14
C VAL A 261 -0.16 35.07 -9.15
N SER A 262 -1.17 35.36 -9.99
CA SER A 262 -1.10 36.46 -10.98
C SER A 262 -0.89 37.80 -10.30
N PHE A 263 -1.62 38.04 -9.21
CA PHE A 263 -1.58 39.28 -8.45
C PHE A 263 -0.21 39.53 -7.79
N VAL A 264 0.38 38.54 -7.12
CA VAL A 264 1.73 38.68 -6.55
C VAL A 264 2.79 38.82 -7.65
N HIS A 265 2.66 38.11 -8.76
CA HIS A 265 3.53 38.29 -9.93
C HIS A 265 3.41 39.71 -10.53
N GLU A 266 2.24 40.35 -10.45
CA GLU A 266 2.01 41.72 -10.94
C GLU A 266 2.42 42.83 -9.94
N GLN A 267 2.37 42.56 -8.63
CA GLN A 267 2.51 43.59 -7.58
C GLN A 267 3.72 43.39 -6.63
N GLY A 268 4.46 42.28 -6.73
CA GLY A 268 5.70 42.04 -5.99
C GLY A 268 5.54 41.58 -4.53
N LEU A 269 6.68 41.51 -3.82
CA LEU A 269 6.83 40.84 -2.52
C LEU A 269 5.93 41.40 -1.40
N ASP A 270 5.63 42.70 -1.38
CA ASP A 270 4.72 43.30 -0.40
C ASP A 270 3.31 42.65 -0.44
N SER A 271 2.93 42.12 -1.60
CA SER A 271 1.67 41.39 -1.79
C SER A 271 1.74 39.94 -1.29
N LEU A 272 2.93 39.32 -1.28
CA LEU A 272 3.13 37.98 -0.71
C LEU A 272 2.96 38.02 0.81
N ALA A 273 3.63 38.96 1.48
CA ALA A 273 3.54 39.11 2.93
C ALA A 273 2.08 39.22 3.41
N ARG A 274 1.28 40.03 2.72
CA ARG A 274 -0.15 40.22 3.03
C ARG A 274 -1.03 39.02 2.69
N VAL A 275 -0.65 38.19 1.72
CA VAL A 275 -1.33 36.92 1.43
C VAL A 275 -0.98 35.86 2.48
N LEU A 276 0.27 35.80 2.93
CA LEU A 276 0.71 34.89 4.00
C LEU A 276 0.09 35.27 5.36
N GLU A 277 0.06 36.56 5.71
CA GLU A 277 -0.61 37.09 6.91
C GLU A 277 -2.08 36.64 6.97
N VAL A 278 -2.83 36.73 5.85
CA VAL A 278 -4.21 36.22 5.74
C VAL A 278 -4.30 34.69 5.91
N PHE A 279 -3.28 33.92 5.51
CA PHE A 279 -3.24 32.47 5.76
C PHE A 279 -2.93 32.14 7.24
N GLU A 280 -1.99 32.87 7.86
CA GLU A 280 -1.60 32.68 9.26
C GLU A 280 -2.74 33.01 10.23
N GLU A 281 -3.34 34.19 10.10
CA GLU A 281 -4.47 34.64 10.95
C GLU A 281 -5.63 33.65 10.97
N ASN A 282 -5.82 32.88 9.89
CA ASN A 282 -6.91 31.92 9.77
C ASN A 282 -6.53 30.47 10.09
N SER A 283 -5.26 30.08 9.97
CA SER A 283 -4.80 28.70 10.20
C SER A 283 -4.64 28.34 11.69
N ALA A 284 -4.35 29.34 12.54
CA ALA A 284 -3.95 29.13 13.93
C ALA A 284 -5.08 28.59 14.83
N GLU A 285 -6.32 29.04 14.66
CA GLU A 285 -7.35 28.89 15.72
C GLU A 285 -8.34 27.72 15.54
N ASN A 286 -8.58 27.19 14.33
CA ASN A 286 -9.69 26.24 14.09
C ASN A 286 -9.49 25.12 13.03
N MET A 287 -8.31 24.97 12.42
CA MET A 287 -8.11 23.99 11.34
C MET A 287 -7.64 22.60 11.82
N SER A 288 -8.29 21.54 11.33
CA SER A 288 -7.86 20.15 11.59
C SER A 288 -6.57 19.80 10.82
N GLN A 289 -5.88 18.74 11.26
CA GLN A 289 -4.63 18.27 10.64
C GLN A 289 -4.77 17.98 9.13
N THR A 290 -5.92 17.44 8.71
CA THR A 290 -6.25 17.21 7.28
C THR A 290 -6.29 18.51 6.47
N VAL A 291 -6.74 19.61 7.10
CA VAL A 291 -6.79 20.92 6.45
C VAL A 291 -5.36 21.49 6.33
N ARG A 292 -4.54 21.42 7.39
CA ARG A 292 -3.13 21.86 7.31
C ARG A 292 -2.36 21.17 6.18
N MET A 293 -2.47 19.84 6.05
CA MET A 293 -1.84 19.10 4.95
C MET A 293 -2.30 19.57 3.54
N PHE A 294 -3.54 20.01 3.40
CA PHE A 294 -4.07 20.50 2.11
C PHE A 294 -3.62 21.94 1.80
N PHE A 295 -3.45 22.76 2.84
CA PHE A 295 -3.00 24.15 2.70
C PHE A 295 -1.48 24.26 2.50
N GLY A 296 -0.65 23.49 3.22
CA GLY A 296 0.81 23.49 3.08
C GLY A 296 1.26 23.25 1.63
N GLY A 297 0.84 22.12 1.03
CA GLY A 297 1.11 21.83 -0.38
C GLY A 297 0.52 22.82 -1.41
N THR A 298 -0.35 23.73 -0.98
CA THR A 298 -0.83 24.87 -1.80
C THR A 298 0.06 26.10 -1.61
N GLN A 299 0.44 26.41 -0.36
CA GLN A 299 1.35 27.51 -0.01
C GLN A 299 2.72 27.29 -0.65
N SER A 300 3.32 26.11 -0.49
CA SER A 300 4.56 25.68 -1.17
C SER A 300 4.54 25.96 -2.68
N LYS A 301 3.45 25.61 -3.37
CA LYS A 301 3.30 25.85 -4.83
C LYS A 301 3.16 27.32 -5.19
N LEU A 302 2.46 28.12 -4.38
CA LEU A 302 2.34 29.57 -4.56
C LEU A 302 3.70 30.24 -4.38
N VAL A 303 4.40 29.90 -3.29
CA VAL A 303 5.70 30.46 -2.93
C VAL A 303 6.76 30.07 -3.97
N ALA A 304 6.81 28.81 -4.41
CA ALA A 304 7.65 28.37 -5.53
C ALA A 304 7.35 29.13 -6.84
N ALA A 305 6.08 29.39 -7.15
CA ALA A 305 5.72 30.13 -8.35
C ALA A 305 6.22 31.58 -8.33
N ILE A 306 6.30 32.20 -7.15
CA ILE A 306 6.83 33.56 -6.96
C ILE A 306 8.35 33.55 -7.02
N ALA A 307 8.99 32.59 -6.34
CA ALA A 307 10.44 32.40 -6.31
C ALA A 307 11.07 32.22 -7.71
N ARG A 308 10.29 31.81 -8.73
CA ARG A 308 10.76 31.73 -10.13
C ARG A 308 11.20 33.07 -10.71
N SER A 309 10.76 34.18 -10.12
CA SER A 309 11.09 35.54 -10.57
C SER A 309 12.36 36.06 -9.91
N ASP A 310 12.45 35.88 -8.60
CA ASP A 310 13.56 36.29 -7.75
C ASP A 310 13.50 35.45 -6.45
N PRO A 311 14.29 34.36 -6.33
CA PRO A 311 14.13 33.41 -5.23
C PRO A 311 14.77 33.87 -3.93
N GLU A 312 15.85 34.66 -4.00
CA GLU A 312 16.60 35.14 -2.82
C GLU A 312 15.70 35.96 -1.88
N PRO A 313 14.96 37.00 -2.32
CA PRO A 313 14.08 37.76 -1.43
C PRO A 313 12.89 36.95 -0.89
N VAL A 314 12.42 35.93 -1.63
CA VAL A 314 11.35 35.05 -1.14
C VAL A 314 11.88 34.15 -0.02
N PHE A 315 13.09 33.62 -0.17
CA PHE A 315 13.76 32.84 0.86
C PHE A 315 14.05 33.70 2.10
N GLU A 316 14.66 34.88 1.94
CA GLU A 316 14.90 35.81 3.05
C GLU A 316 13.60 36.21 3.76
N HIS A 317 12.51 36.39 3.01
CA HIS A 317 11.21 36.68 3.60
C HIS A 317 10.72 35.51 4.46
N LEU A 318 10.75 34.27 3.97
CA LEU A 318 10.39 33.08 4.76
C LEU A 318 11.24 33.00 6.04
N VAL A 319 12.56 33.10 5.93
CA VAL A 319 13.49 33.08 7.07
C VAL A 319 13.16 34.18 8.09
N SER A 320 12.75 35.36 7.62
CA SER A 320 12.36 36.48 8.48
C SER A 320 11.06 36.28 9.26
N LEU A 321 10.21 35.31 8.90
CA LEU A 321 8.98 35.00 9.65
C LEU A 321 9.29 34.35 11.01
N GLY A 322 10.44 33.67 11.14
CA GLY A 322 10.86 33.00 12.37
C GLY A 322 10.09 31.70 12.64
N GLU A 323 10.25 31.15 13.84
CA GLU A 323 9.68 29.84 14.17
C GLU A 323 8.18 29.86 14.50
N PRO A 324 7.43 28.79 14.13
CA PRO A 324 7.88 27.62 13.38
C PRO A 324 7.96 27.90 11.87
N LEU A 325 9.15 27.77 11.29
CA LEU A 325 9.32 27.89 9.85
C LEU A 325 8.72 26.69 9.14
N ASP A 326 7.95 26.95 8.08
CA ASP A 326 7.39 25.91 7.23
C ASP A 326 8.48 25.37 6.28
N VAL A 327 9.04 24.21 6.64
CA VAL A 327 10.10 23.55 5.88
C VAL A 327 9.64 23.18 4.47
N ASP A 328 8.36 22.83 4.26
CA ASP A 328 7.83 22.54 2.92
C ASP A 328 7.89 23.79 2.02
N MET A 329 7.71 24.99 2.58
CA MET A 329 7.85 26.25 1.83
C MET A 329 9.31 26.59 1.55
N LEU A 330 10.21 26.43 2.53
CA LEU A 330 11.65 26.64 2.32
C LEU A 330 12.23 25.67 1.30
N SER A 331 11.90 24.38 1.39
CA SER A 331 12.32 23.35 0.45
C SER A 331 11.85 23.71 -0.97
N SER A 332 10.59 24.16 -1.11
CA SER A 332 10.04 24.61 -2.39
C SER A 332 10.67 25.88 -2.97
N VAL A 333 11.08 26.84 -2.13
CA VAL A 333 11.87 28.00 -2.60
C VAL A 333 13.27 27.58 -2.97
N SER A 334 13.87 26.72 -2.16
CA SER A 334 15.24 26.24 -2.36
C SER A 334 15.36 25.44 -3.66
N GLU A 335 14.39 24.59 -4.00
CA GLU A 335 14.32 23.92 -5.31
C GLU A 335 14.37 24.92 -6.48
N VAL A 336 13.60 26.01 -6.38
CA VAL A 336 13.53 27.04 -7.42
C VAL A 336 14.79 27.91 -7.45
N TRP A 337 15.34 28.28 -6.29
CA TRP A 337 16.60 29.00 -6.19
C TRP A 337 17.74 28.17 -6.76
N PHE A 338 17.86 26.92 -6.34
CA PHE A 338 18.84 25.96 -6.82
C PHE A 338 18.83 25.84 -8.36
N ALA A 339 17.64 25.78 -8.96
CA ALA A 339 17.47 25.71 -10.41
C ALA A 339 17.90 26.98 -11.19
N THR A 340 18.25 28.08 -10.50
CA THR A 340 18.66 29.36 -11.09
C THR A 340 20.06 29.81 -10.69
N ASP A 341 20.41 29.70 -9.41
CA ASP A 341 21.73 30.01 -8.85
C ASP A 341 22.02 29.12 -7.62
N PRO A 342 22.61 27.94 -7.83
CA PRO A 342 22.90 26.99 -6.76
C PRO A 342 24.03 27.46 -5.83
N GLU A 343 24.97 28.28 -6.32
CA GLU A 343 26.07 28.82 -5.52
C GLU A 343 25.56 29.89 -4.55
N ALA A 344 24.63 30.75 -4.97
CA ALA A 344 23.97 31.73 -4.10
C ALA A 344 23.16 31.06 -2.99
N LEU A 345 22.26 30.12 -3.33
CA LEU A 345 21.51 29.35 -2.33
C LEU A 345 22.46 28.65 -1.35
N TRP A 346 23.48 27.98 -1.85
CA TRP A 346 24.42 27.24 -1.01
C TRP A 346 25.23 28.13 -0.07
N ASN A 347 25.61 29.33 -0.51
CA ASN A 347 26.23 30.33 0.36
C ASN A 347 25.25 30.90 1.39
N ARG A 348 23.95 31.00 1.05
CA ARG A 348 22.91 31.43 2.00
C ARG A 348 22.61 30.39 3.08
N LEU A 349 22.55 29.11 2.71
CA LEU A 349 22.34 27.99 3.63
C LEU A 349 23.43 27.85 4.70
N LYS A 350 24.59 28.50 4.54
CA LYS A 350 25.66 28.55 5.55
C LYS A 350 25.46 29.62 6.65
N GLY A 351 24.36 30.39 6.61
CA GLY A 351 24.06 31.41 7.62
C GLY A 351 23.81 30.84 9.02
N GLU A 352 24.36 31.48 10.06
CA GLU A 352 24.13 31.06 11.46
C GLU A 352 22.66 31.16 11.88
N ASP A 353 21.87 31.98 11.18
CA ASP A 353 20.44 32.21 11.43
C ASP A 353 19.53 31.06 10.96
N LEU A 354 20.04 30.14 10.14
CA LEU A 354 19.32 28.96 9.67
C LEU A 354 19.58 27.71 10.53
N LYS A 355 20.50 27.77 11.49
CA LYS A 355 21.13 26.57 12.09
C LYS A 355 20.16 25.47 12.55
N ASP A 356 19.00 25.83 13.08
CA ASP A 356 18.03 24.89 13.64
C ASP A 356 17.19 24.16 12.56
N ILE A 357 17.15 24.67 11.32
CA ILE A 357 16.47 24.09 10.14
C ILE A 357 17.42 23.80 8.97
N GLN A 358 18.68 24.22 9.08
CA GLN A 358 19.72 24.11 8.06
C GLN A 358 19.91 22.67 7.61
N GLU A 359 19.81 21.71 8.52
CA GLU A 359 19.95 20.28 8.24
C GLU A 359 18.89 19.80 7.24
N GLU A 360 17.61 19.93 7.60
CA GLU A 360 16.48 19.40 6.82
C GLU A 360 16.40 20.05 5.43
N VAL A 361 16.57 21.37 5.36
CA VAL A 361 16.59 22.11 4.08
C VAL A 361 17.81 21.75 3.23
N THR A 362 18.99 21.53 3.84
CA THR A 362 20.20 21.12 3.10
C THR A 362 20.04 19.71 2.52
N GLU A 363 19.46 18.77 3.28
CA GLU A 363 19.22 17.40 2.78
C GLU A 363 18.23 17.37 1.61
N ASP A 364 17.14 18.15 1.70
CA ASP A 364 16.16 18.25 0.62
C ASP A 364 16.76 18.92 -0.63
N VAL A 365 17.58 19.96 -0.46
CA VAL A 365 18.32 20.59 -1.58
C VAL A 365 19.30 19.62 -2.22
N ILE A 366 20.03 18.84 -1.42
CA ILE A 366 20.93 17.79 -1.92
C ILE A 366 20.14 16.79 -2.74
N ARG A 367 19.03 16.25 -2.22
CA ARG A 367 18.20 15.27 -2.94
C ARG A 367 17.69 15.80 -4.28
N HIS A 368 17.13 17.01 -4.32
CA HIS A 368 16.65 17.61 -5.56
C HIS A 368 17.79 17.92 -6.55
N TRP A 369 18.97 18.31 -6.06
CA TRP A 369 20.16 18.51 -6.88
C TRP A 369 20.62 17.19 -7.50
N THR A 370 20.87 16.16 -6.68
CA THR A 370 21.42 14.88 -7.15
C THR A 370 20.50 14.17 -8.14
N MET A 371 19.18 14.32 -8.01
CA MET A 371 18.19 13.82 -8.98
C MET A 371 18.22 14.58 -10.33
N ARG A 372 18.70 15.82 -10.37
CA ARG A 372 18.64 16.68 -11.55
C ARG A 372 19.96 16.79 -12.30
N GLU A 373 21.06 16.91 -11.57
CA GLU A 373 22.43 17.07 -12.10
C GLU A 373 23.44 16.25 -11.29
N PRO A 374 23.38 14.90 -11.35
CA PRO A 374 24.23 14.00 -10.56
C PRO A 374 25.73 14.27 -10.72
N ASP A 375 26.20 14.47 -11.96
CA ASP A 375 27.60 14.82 -12.25
C ASP A 375 28.04 16.12 -11.55
N PHE A 376 27.18 17.13 -11.55
CA PHE A 376 27.49 18.43 -10.95
C PHE A 376 27.51 18.37 -9.42
N ALA A 377 26.64 17.55 -8.81
CA ALA A 377 26.66 17.28 -7.38
C ALA A 377 27.98 16.62 -6.93
N LEU A 378 28.46 15.62 -7.69
CA LEU A 378 29.75 14.97 -7.41
C LEU A 378 30.95 15.93 -7.55
N VAL A 379 30.97 16.77 -8.58
CA VAL A 379 32.03 17.78 -8.76
C VAL A 379 31.99 18.86 -7.67
N SER A 380 30.84 19.06 -7.03
CA SER A 380 30.64 20.06 -5.98
C SER A 380 30.81 19.52 -4.55
N LEU A 381 31.21 18.25 -4.37
CA LEU A 381 31.45 17.64 -3.06
C LEU A 381 32.33 18.49 -2.13
N ASP A 382 33.44 19.04 -2.64
CA ASP A 382 34.36 19.92 -1.88
C ASP A 382 33.70 21.22 -1.35
N GLN A 383 32.51 21.59 -1.84
CA GLN A 383 31.75 22.75 -1.38
C GLN A 383 30.81 22.42 -0.21
N PHE A 384 30.41 21.17 -0.06
CA PHE A 384 29.56 20.70 1.02
C PHE A 384 30.36 20.40 2.29
N PRO A 385 29.75 20.49 3.49
CA PRO A 385 30.32 19.97 4.71
C PRO A 385 30.46 18.45 4.59
N THR A 386 31.51 17.90 5.18
CA THR A 386 31.88 16.48 5.05
C THR A 386 30.79 15.51 5.49
N GLU A 387 29.97 15.91 6.45
CA GLU A 387 28.82 15.18 6.98
C GLU A 387 27.71 14.93 5.94
N TYR A 388 27.66 15.71 4.85
CA TYR A 388 26.69 15.51 3.75
C TYR A 388 27.26 14.75 2.55
N HIS A 389 28.57 14.44 2.53
CA HIS A 389 29.20 13.75 1.39
C HIS A 389 28.56 12.38 1.16
N ASP A 390 28.20 11.69 2.24
CA ASP A 390 27.57 10.37 2.20
C ASP A 390 26.16 10.43 1.60
N LEU A 391 25.37 11.46 1.93
CA LEU A 391 24.05 11.69 1.34
C LEU A 391 24.17 11.98 -0.16
N VAL A 392 25.11 12.85 -0.55
CA VAL A 392 25.36 13.16 -1.97
C VAL A 392 25.73 11.90 -2.74
N TYR A 393 26.68 11.09 -2.24
CA TYR A 393 27.05 9.82 -2.89
C TYR A 393 25.88 8.84 -2.98
N ALA A 394 25.03 8.76 -1.94
CA ALA A 394 23.89 7.85 -1.90
C ALA A 394 22.78 8.22 -2.91
N GLU A 395 22.41 9.50 -2.97
CA GLU A 395 21.36 9.99 -3.85
C GLU A 395 21.85 10.05 -5.31
N VAL A 396 23.11 10.39 -5.57
CA VAL A 396 23.70 10.26 -6.92
C VAL A 396 23.78 8.78 -7.33
N ALA A 397 24.17 7.88 -6.45
CA ALA A 397 24.15 6.44 -6.76
C ALA A 397 22.74 5.97 -7.12
N LEU A 398 21.70 6.46 -6.43
CA LEU A 398 20.32 6.13 -6.74
C LEU A 398 19.90 6.61 -8.15
N GLU A 399 20.25 7.84 -8.52
CA GLU A 399 19.91 8.42 -9.84
C GLU A 399 20.72 7.78 -10.97
N VAL A 400 21.98 7.41 -10.74
CA VAL A 400 22.86 6.76 -11.74
C VAL A 400 22.55 5.26 -11.89
N ALA A 401 21.93 4.62 -10.90
CA ALA A 401 21.68 3.17 -10.90
C ALA A 401 20.91 2.61 -12.12
N PRO A 402 19.90 3.29 -12.71
CA PRO A 402 19.19 2.78 -13.88
C PRO A 402 20.05 2.64 -15.13
N ASP A 403 21.03 3.54 -15.30
CA ASP A 403 21.86 3.65 -16.52
C ASP A 403 23.26 3.04 -16.34
N SER A 404 23.89 3.24 -15.18
CA SER A 404 25.25 2.79 -14.87
C SER A 404 25.32 2.17 -13.45
N PRO A 405 24.67 1.02 -13.21
CA PRO A 405 24.53 0.50 -11.85
C PRO A 405 25.84 0.04 -11.18
N LEU A 406 26.86 -0.34 -11.95
CA LEU A 406 28.17 -0.68 -11.38
C LEU A 406 28.92 0.57 -10.90
N GLU A 407 28.73 1.70 -11.58
CA GLU A 407 29.24 3.01 -11.15
C GLU A 407 28.48 3.51 -9.92
N ALA A 408 27.16 3.33 -9.87
CA ALA A 408 26.36 3.57 -8.66
C ALA A 408 26.83 2.74 -7.45
N LEU A 409 27.19 1.46 -7.66
CA LEU A 409 27.83 0.65 -6.63
C LEU A 409 29.22 1.19 -6.24
N GLU A 410 30.03 1.66 -7.19
CA GLU A 410 31.32 2.32 -6.87
C GLU A 410 31.11 3.60 -6.06
N LEU A 411 30.12 4.43 -6.39
CA LEU A 411 29.77 5.63 -5.62
C LEU A 411 29.36 5.29 -4.18
N LEU A 412 28.59 4.22 -3.98
CA LEU A 412 28.27 3.73 -2.63
C LEU A 412 29.54 3.32 -1.85
N THR A 413 30.63 2.87 -2.48
CA THR A 413 31.89 2.61 -1.73
C THR A 413 32.62 3.86 -1.26
N LYS A 414 32.20 5.06 -1.68
CA LYS A 414 32.83 6.34 -1.34
C LYS A 414 32.19 7.02 -0.12
N THR A 415 30.99 6.59 0.28
CA THR A 415 30.38 7.00 1.55
C THR A 415 31.22 6.48 2.72
N SER A 416 31.28 7.23 3.82
CA SER A 416 32.03 6.89 5.02
C SER A 416 31.46 5.67 5.77
N ASP A 417 32.09 5.30 6.89
CA ASP A 417 31.97 3.99 7.54
C ASP A 417 30.52 3.63 7.93
N TRP A 418 29.84 2.87 7.06
CA TRP A 418 28.46 2.39 7.23
C TRP A 418 28.21 1.77 8.60
N SER A 419 29.21 1.10 9.18
CA SER A 419 29.08 0.43 10.46
C SER A 419 28.86 1.43 11.61
N GLN A 420 29.41 2.64 11.50
CA GLN A 420 29.35 3.69 12.51
C GLN A 420 28.03 4.46 12.45
N THR A 421 27.60 4.87 11.26
CA THR A 421 26.27 5.50 11.03
C THR A 421 25.12 4.59 11.45
N MET A 422 25.32 3.26 11.39
CA MET A 422 24.35 2.26 11.83
C MET A 422 24.47 1.86 13.31
N SER A 423 25.59 2.13 13.99
CA SER A 423 25.74 1.85 15.43
C SER A 423 25.12 2.92 16.31
N ASP A 424 25.14 4.18 15.86
CA ASP A 424 24.68 5.33 16.66
C ASP A 424 23.13 5.44 16.70
N ARG A 425 22.48 4.69 15.79
CA ARG A 425 21.05 4.36 15.58
C ARG A 425 20.14 4.19 16.81
N GLU A 426 20.66 3.98 18.01
CA GLU A 426 19.85 3.88 19.23
C GLU A 426 19.44 5.25 19.84
N GLN A 427 19.97 6.39 19.35
CA GLN A 427 19.84 7.67 20.07
C GLN A 427 18.98 8.77 19.39
N SER A 428 18.59 8.64 18.12
CA SER A 428 17.82 9.69 17.41
C SER A 428 16.73 9.14 16.48
N GLU A 429 15.51 9.67 16.61
CA GLU A 429 14.39 9.36 15.71
C GLU A 429 14.64 9.91 14.28
N ASN A 430 15.31 11.07 14.15
CA ASN A 430 15.62 11.67 12.85
C ASN A 430 16.68 10.87 12.07
N GLU A 431 17.70 10.33 12.75
CA GLU A 431 18.70 9.44 12.12
C GLU A 431 18.04 8.17 11.56
N THR A 432 16.95 7.70 12.18
CA THR A 432 16.22 6.52 11.69
C THR A 432 15.60 6.78 10.31
N ALA A 433 15.05 7.97 10.05
CA ALA A 433 14.46 8.31 8.75
C ALA A 433 15.50 8.34 7.62
N ARG A 434 16.65 8.98 7.87
CA ARG A 434 17.79 9.03 6.93
C ARG A 434 18.33 7.65 6.62
N ASN A 435 18.59 6.86 7.65
CA ASN A 435 19.09 5.49 7.51
C ASN A 435 18.12 4.61 6.72
N VAL A 436 16.80 4.78 6.89
CA VAL A 436 15.79 4.08 6.07
C VAL A 436 15.86 4.50 4.60
N GLY A 437 15.97 5.79 4.29
CA GLY A 437 16.18 6.28 2.92
C GLY A 437 17.44 5.69 2.26
N PHE A 438 18.54 5.67 3.00
CA PHE A 438 19.82 5.10 2.59
C PHE A 438 19.77 3.58 2.36
N TYR A 439 19.10 2.81 3.23
CA TYR A 439 18.84 1.39 2.98
C TYR A 439 18.02 1.18 1.69
N PHE A 440 17.02 2.02 1.42
CA PHE A 440 16.21 1.93 0.22
C PHE A 440 16.99 2.29 -1.06
N SER A 441 17.95 3.22 -1.02
CA SER A 441 18.80 3.50 -2.18
C SER A 441 19.73 2.32 -2.48
N ILE A 442 20.42 1.75 -1.48
CA ILE A 442 21.27 0.57 -1.68
C ILE A 442 20.46 -0.62 -2.21
N ASP A 443 19.29 -0.93 -1.62
CA ASP A 443 18.42 -2.02 -2.08
C ASP A 443 18.03 -1.87 -3.57
N ARG A 444 17.76 -0.64 -4.02
CA ARG A 444 17.44 -0.32 -5.42
C ARG A 444 18.67 -0.44 -6.33
N THR A 445 19.81 0.13 -5.92
CA THR A 445 21.05 0.08 -6.69
C THR A 445 21.56 -1.35 -6.86
N ILE A 446 21.50 -2.18 -5.82
CA ILE A 446 21.84 -3.60 -5.89
C ILE A 446 20.86 -4.35 -6.81
N ALA A 447 19.56 -4.07 -6.75
CA ALA A 447 18.59 -4.69 -7.63
C ALA A 447 18.84 -4.34 -9.12
N ALA A 448 19.20 -3.08 -9.41
CA ALA A 448 19.56 -2.60 -10.74
C ALA A 448 20.89 -3.21 -11.24
N ALA A 449 21.94 -3.20 -10.41
CA ALA A 449 23.23 -3.83 -10.71
C ALA A 449 23.07 -5.32 -10.99
N THR A 450 22.31 -6.02 -10.16
CA THR A 450 22.09 -7.46 -10.34
C THR A 450 21.31 -7.79 -11.62
N LYS A 451 20.49 -6.85 -12.11
CA LYS A 451 19.78 -7.00 -13.39
C LYS A 451 20.71 -6.75 -14.60
N ALA A 452 21.73 -5.90 -14.45
CA ALA A 452 22.68 -5.56 -15.52
C ALA A 452 23.86 -6.54 -15.59
N ASP A 453 24.55 -6.75 -14.47
CA ASP A 453 25.60 -7.74 -14.28
C ASP A 453 25.50 -8.38 -12.88
N PRO A 454 24.84 -9.55 -12.76
CA PRO A 454 24.65 -10.20 -11.47
C PRO A 454 25.95 -10.69 -10.83
N VAL A 455 26.96 -11.05 -11.64
CA VAL A 455 28.24 -11.55 -11.11
C VAL A 455 29.01 -10.39 -10.50
N ALA A 456 29.15 -9.28 -11.22
CA ALA A 456 29.82 -8.09 -10.72
C ALA A 456 29.10 -7.49 -9.49
N ALA A 457 27.76 -7.52 -9.46
CA ALA A 457 27.00 -7.07 -8.29
C ALA A 457 27.26 -7.94 -7.04
N ILE A 458 27.32 -9.27 -7.19
CA ILE A 458 27.66 -10.18 -6.08
C ILE A 458 29.12 -10.02 -5.66
N GLU A 459 30.07 -9.95 -6.60
CA GLU A 459 31.49 -9.71 -6.30
C GLU A 459 31.68 -8.37 -5.56
N TRP A 460 30.93 -7.34 -5.92
CA TRP A 460 30.90 -6.07 -5.19
C TRP A 460 30.44 -6.28 -3.74
N ILE A 461 29.25 -6.88 -3.51
CA ILE A 461 28.73 -7.15 -2.14
C ILE A 461 29.73 -8.03 -1.35
N GLU A 462 30.38 -8.99 -2.01
CA GLU A 462 31.38 -9.84 -1.38
C GLU A 462 32.69 -9.13 -1.05
N SER A 463 33.03 -8.04 -1.75
CA SER A 463 34.24 -7.25 -1.55
C SER A 463 34.07 -6.03 -0.61
N SER A 464 32.87 -5.46 -0.51
CA SER A 464 32.51 -4.32 0.38
C SER A 464 32.51 -4.66 1.89
N VAL A 465 33.22 -5.72 2.28
CA VAL A 465 33.28 -6.32 3.63
C VAL A 465 33.93 -5.43 4.67
N SER A 466 34.71 -4.42 4.28
CA SER A 466 35.24 -3.44 5.25
C SER A 466 34.16 -2.54 5.86
N HIS A 467 32.97 -2.47 5.26
CA HIS A 467 31.92 -1.52 5.65
C HIS A 467 30.59 -2.21 6.02
N LEU A 468 30.32 -3.41 5.50
CA LEU A 468 29.13 -4.19 5.86
C LEU A 468 29.38 -5.13 7.02
N ASP A 469 28.49 -5.13 8.02
CA ASP A 469 28.35 -6.28 8.91
C ASP A 469 27.80 -7.52 8.16
N ASP A 470 28.02 -8.71 8.73
CA ASP A 470 27.60 -9.98 8.12
C ASP A 470 26.08 -10.07 7.86
N SER A 471 25.25 -9.38 8.64
CA SER A 471 23.79 -9.37 8.49
C SER A 471 23.34 -8.47 7.33
N MET A 472 23.90 -7.26 7.23
CA MET A 472 23.66 -6.37 6.07
C MET A 472 24.19 -7.02 4.79
N LYS A 473 25.38 -7.64 4.83
CA LYS A 473 25.93 -8.40 3.71
C LYS A 473 24.99 -9.53 3.28
N GLN A 474 24.49 -10.34 4.22
CA GLN A 474 23.57 -11.43 3.91
C GLN A 474 22.23 -10.92 3.33
N HIS A 475 21.67 -9.83 3.88
CA HIS A 475 20.46 -9.19 3.34
C HIS A 475 20.67 -8.72 1.89
N PHE A 476 21.77 -8.03 1.60
CA PHE A 476 22.08 -7.55 0.25
C PHE A 476 22.38 -8.68 -0.74
N LEU A 477 23.10 -9.72 -0.31
CA LEU A 477 23.26 -10.96 -1.11
C LEU A 477 21.89 -11.58 -1.40
N ASP A 478 21.01 -11.73 -0.40
CA ASP A 478 19.66 -12.23 -0.60
C ASP A 478 18.85 -11.35 -1.57
N LYS A 479 19.01 -10.02 -1.56
CA LYS A 479 18.35 -9.11 -2.52
C LYS A 479 18.86 -9.31 -3.94
N ALA A 480 20.17 -9.38 -4.14
CA ALA A 480 20.78 -9.69 -5.43
C ALA A 480 20.28 -11.05 -5.94
N TYR A 481 20.39 -12.09 -5.13
CA TYR A 481 19.92 -13.44 -5.43
C TYR A 481 18.43 -13.50 -5.81
N GLN A 482 17.58 -12.72 -5.15
CA GLN A 482 16.15 -12.62 -5.50
C GLN A 482 15.94 -11.88 -6.83
N SER A 483 16.70 -10.81 -7.10
CA SER A 483 16.65 -10.06 -8.37
C SER A 483 17.08 -10.93 -9.55
N TRP A 484 18.22 -11.62 -9.44
CA TRP A 484 18.74 -12.51 -10.49
C TRP A 484 17.81 -13.69 -10.76
N ALA A 485 17.29 -14.34 -9.72
CA ALA A 485 16.34 -15.44 -9.88
C ALA A 485 15.02 -15.00 -10.55
N GLY A 486 14.67 -13.71 -10.47
CA GLY A 486 13.54 -13.12 -11.17
C GLY A 486 13.79 -12.81 -12.65
N SER A 487 15.03 -12.62 -13.08
CA SER A 487 15.40 -12.27 -14.46
C SER A 487 15.92 -13.47 -15.28
N ASP A 488 16.80 -14.28 -14.70
CA ASP A 488 17.34 -15.51 -15.29
C ASP A 488 17.49 -16.61 -14.21
N PRO A 489 16.40 -17.33 -13.90
CA PRO A 489 16.41 -18.37 -12.88
C PRO A 489 17.34 -19.54 -13.19
N HIS A 490 17.63 -19.83 -14.47
CA HIS A 490 18.51 -20.94 -14.84
C HIS A 490 19.97 -20.58 -14.57
N THR A 491 20.44 -19.44 -15.07
CA THR A 491 21.82 -19.01 -14.82
C THR A 491 22.04 -18.69 -13.34
N ALA A 492 21.07 -18.09 -12.65
CA ALA A 492 21.13 -17.89 -11.20
C ALA A 492 21.29 -19.22 -10.44
N PHE A 493 20.55 -20.26 -10.83
CA PHE A 493 20.68 -21.58 -10.21
C PHE A 493 22.06 -22.21 -10.50
N GLU A 494 22.56 -22.11 -11.73
CA GLU A 494 23.88 -22.66 -12.08
C GLU A 494 25.04 -21.94 -11.40
N MET A 495 24.91 -20.64 -11.13
CA MET A 495 25.85 -19.90 -10.29
C MET A 495 25.73 -20.32 -8.81
N ALA A 496 24.52 -20.49 -8.28
CA ALA A 496 24.30 -20.97 -6.91
C ALA A 496 24.99 -22.33 -6.64
N GLN A 497 25.02 -23.21 -7.64
CA GLN A 497 25.75 -24.49 -7.59
C GLN A 497 27.29 -24.34 -7.62
N GLN A 498 27.82 -23.22 -8.12
CA GLN A 498 29.27 -22.94 -8.22
C GLN A 498 29.84 -22.22 -7.00
N ILE A 499 29.06 -21.33 -6.37
CA ILE A 499 29.48 -20.57 -5.17
C ILE A 499 29.83 -21.55 -4.04
N PRO A 500 31.05 -21.50 -3.45
CA PRO A 500 31.44 -22.34 -2.33
C PRO A 500 30.53 -22.17 -1.10
N LEU A 501 30.38 -23.23 -0.30
CA LEU A 501 29.53 -23.26 0.91
C LEU A 501 30.12 -22.48 2.11
N ALA A 502 30.77 -21.35 1.87
CA ALA A 502 31.24 -20.45 2.93
C ALA A 502 30.08 -19.54 3.37
N GLY A 503 29.39 -19.92 4.46
CA GLY A 503 28.26 -19.17 5.03
C GLY A 503 26.88 -19.74 4.66
N ASP A 504 25.81 -18.95 4.83
CA ASP A 504 24.44 -19.35 4.45
C ASP A 504 24.17 -19.15 2.94
N THR A 505 25.21 -19.27 2.09
CA THR A 505 25.05 -19.42 0.62
C THR A 505 24.25 -20.67 0.26
N ALA A 506 24.19 -21.63 1.20
CA ALA A 506 23.22 -22.72 1.28
C ALA A 506 21.75 -22.25 1.18
N GLY A 507 21.41 -21.00 1.50
CA GLY A 507 20.10 -20.39 1.27
C GLY A 507 19.81 -20.04 -0.19
N PHE A 508 20.84 -19.74 -1.00
CA PHE A 508 20.66 -19.18 -2.35
C PHE A 508 19.94 -20.15 -3.30
N GLU A 509 20.38 -21.42 -3.40
CA GLU A 509 19.71 -22.42 -4.25
C GLU A 509 18.22 -22.55 -3.92
N ALA A 510 17.88 -22.58 -2.63
CA ALA A 510 16.49 -22.63 -2.19
C ALA A 510 15.72 -21.34 -2.54
N THR A 511 16.38 -20.19 -2.46
CA THR A 511 15.82 -18.90 -2.90
C THR A 511 15.54 -18.90 -4.41
N VAL A 512 16.48 -19.33 -5.25
CA VAL A 512 16.26 -19.44 -6.70
C VAL A 512 15.10 -20.38 -7.01
N VAL A 513 15.10 -21.60 -6.45
CA VAL A 513 14.00 -22.57 -6.65
C VAL A 513 12.65 -22.01 -6.21
N GLY A 514 12.60 -21.24 -5.12
CA GLY A 514 11.37 -20.57 -4.68
C GLY A 514 10.88 -19.47 -5.62
N TRP A 515 11.79 -18.77 -6.30
CA TRP A 515 11.45 -17.81 -7.36
C TRP A 515 10.98 -18.50 -8.63
N VAL A 516 11.66 -19.56 -9.07
CA VAL A 516 11.19 -20.38 -10.20
C VAL A 516 9.78 -20.89 -9.89
N ALA A 517 9.53 -21.38 -8.66
CA ALA A 517 8.22 -21.90 -8.27
C ALA A 517 7.09 -20.86 -8.30
N LYS A 518 7.40 -19.56 -8.28
CA LYS A 518 6.42 -18.47 -8.39
C LYS A 518 5.92 -18.28 -9.83
N SER A 519 6.74 -18.59 -10.84
CA SER A 519 6.41 -18.45 -12.28
C SER A 519 6.13 -19.80 -12.96
N ASP A 520 6.95 -20.82 -12.69
CA ASP A 520 6.81 -22.19 -13.19
C ASP A 520 7.19 -23.21 -12.09
N VAL A 521 6.17 -23.74 -11.41
CA VAL A 521 6.36 -24.74 -10.35
C VAL A 521 6.81 -26.10 -10.89
N ASP A 522 6.52 -26.44 -12.14
CA ASP A 522 6.93 -27.71 -12.74
C ASP A 522 8.41 -27.68 -13.17
N GLU A 523 8.94 -26.52 -13.58
CA GLU A 523 10.38 -26.29 -13.73
C GLU A 523 11.10 -26.26 -12.37
N ALA A 524 10.52 -25.61 -11.35
CA ALA A 524 11.08 -25.63 -10.00
C ALA A 524 11.24 -27.06 -9.44
N ILE A 525 10.27 -27.96 -9.72
CA ILE A 525 10.36 -29.39 -9.37
C ILE A 525 11.55 -30.06 -10.06
N LYS A 526 11.86 -29.74 -11.33
CA LYS A 526 13.02 -30.30 -12.06
C LYS A 526 14.36 -29.84 -11.49
N LEU A 527 14.40 -28.69 -10.82
CA LEU A 527 15.60 -28.19 -10.14
C LEU A 527 15.87 -28.91 -8.80
N LEU A 528 14.84 -29.38 -8.09
CA LEU A 528 14.98 -29.97 -6.75
C LEU A 528 15.98 -31.16 -6.65
N PRO A 529 16.12 -32.07 -7.64
CA PRO A 529 17.16 -33.10 -7.61
C PRO A 529 18.59 -32.57 -7.80
N ARG A 530 18.76 -31.35 -8.32
CA ARG A 530 20.06 -30.66 -8.48
C ARG A 530 20.45 -29.87 -7.23
N VAL A 531 19.50 -29.58 -6.33
CA VAL A 531 19.74 -28.84 -5.08
C VAL A 531 20.64 -29.66 -4.15
N ARG A 532 21.67 -29.03 -3.56
CA ARG A 532 22.61 -29.66 -2.63
C ARG A 532 21.88 -30.25 -1.42
N GLU A 533 22.30 -31.44 -1.02
CA GLU A 533 21.69 -32.20 0.09
C GLU A 533 21.74 -31.45 1.44
N GLY A 534 20.80 -31.78 2.33
CA GLY A 534 20.73 -31.21 3.68
C GLY A 534 19.62 -30.17 3.83
N THR A 535 19.86 -29.15 4.66
CA THR A 535 18.87 -28.11 4.99
C THR A 535 18.47 -27.26 3.78
N THR A 536 19.39 -27.01 2.84
CA THR A 536 19.14 -26.33 1.56
C THR A 536 18.06 -27.03 0.75
N LYS A 537 18.20 -28.33 0.53
CA LYS A 537 17.19 -29.16 -0.15
C LYS A 537 15.84 -29.06 0.55
N MET A 538 15.81 -29.19 1.88
CA MET A 538 14.58 -29.06 2.65
C MET A 538 13.91 -27.67 2.52
N ARG A 539 14.69 -26.58 2.56
CA ARG A 539 14.20 -25.21 2.31
C ARG A 539 13.61 -25.09 0.89
N ALA A 540 14.28 -25.66 -0.12
CA ALA A 540 13.82 -25.63 -1.51
C ALA A 540 12.51 -26.41 -1.70
N TYR A 541 12.43 -27.64 -1.18
CA TYR A 541 11.22 -28.46 -1.19
C TYR A 541 10.04 -27.75 -0.52
N ARG A 542 10.25 -27.10 0.64
CA ARG A 542 9.19 -26.32 1.33
C ARG A 542 8.71 -25.10 0.52
N ARG A 543 9.59 -24.43 -0.23
CA ARG A 543 9.20 -23.31 -1.12
C ARG A 543 8.37 -23.79 -2.33
N VAL A 544 8.72 -24.93 -2.93
CA VAL A 544 7.92 -25.55 -4.01
C VAL A 544 6.58 -26.08 -3.48
N MET A 545 6.58 -26.72 -2.31
CA MET A 545 5.37 -27.19 -1.62
C MET A 545 4.33 -26.08 -1.45
N TRP A 546 4.74 -24.93 -0.90
CA TRP A 546 3.89 -23.75 -0.72
C TRP A 546 3.31 -23.29 -2.08
N ARG A 547 4.10 -23.26 -3.16
CA ARG A 547 3.59 -22.88 -4.49
C ARG A 547 2.67 -23.92 -5.14
N LEU A 548 2.82 -25.20 -4.82
CA LEU A 548 1.86 -26.23 -5.23
C LEU A 548 0.53 -26.08 -4.47
N GLU A 549 0.58 -25.79 -3.18
CA GLU A 549 -0.60 -25.51 -2.34
C GLU A 549 -1.39 -24.30 -2.85
N GLU A 550 -0.72 -23.16 -3.12
CA GLU A 550 -1.36 -21.95 -3.68
C GLU A 550 -1.96 -22.13 -5.09
N GLN A 551 -1.74 -23.28 -5.73
CA GLN A 551 -2.33 -23.67 -7.02
C GLN A 551 -3.36 -24.82 -6.88
N ASP A 552 -3.82 -25.13 -5.65
CA ASP A 552 -4.67 -26.27 -5.30
C ASP A 552 -4.08 -27.65 -5.69
N ARG A 553 -2.75 -27.74 -5.88
CA ARG A 553 -2.03 -28.95 -6.31
C ARG A 553 -1.58 -29.81 -5.12
N ILE A 554 -2.37 -29.92 -4.05
CA ILE A 554 -2.01 -30.67 -2.81
C ILE A 554 -1.51 -32.10 -3.10
N SER A 555 -2.14 -32.83 -4.03
CA SER A 555 -1.68 -34.17 -4.43
C SER A 555 -0.25 -34.17 -5.01
N HIS A 556 0.15 -33.12 -5.72
CA HIS A 556 1.53 -32.98 -6.20
C HIS A 556 2.50 -32.69 -5.06
N ALA A 557 2.11 -31.86 -4.08
CA ALA A 557 2.94 -31.61 -2.89
C ALA A 557 3.17 -32.91 -2.09
N LEU A 558 2.13 -33.72 -1.91
CA LEU A 558 2.23 -35.04 -1.28
C LEU A 558 3.15 -36.00 -2.04
N HIS A 559 3.05 -36.05 -3.37
CA HIS A 559 3.96 -36.84 -4.20
C HIS A 559 5.40 -36.32 -4.13
N LEU A 560 5.61 -35.01 -4.10
CA LEU A 560 6.93 -34.40 -4.04
C LEU A 560 7.70 -34.80 -2.78
N GLY A 561 7.04 -34.83 -1.63
CA GLY A 561 7.64 -35.31 -0.38
C GLY A 561 8.05 -36.78 -0.41
N SER A 562 7.48 -37.60 -1.30
CA SER A 562 7.73 -39.05 -1.34
C SER A 562 9.13 -39.45 -1.84
N ASP A 563 9.85 -38.54 -2.49
CA ASP A 563 11.24 -38.73 -2.93
C ASP A 563 12.28 -38.39 -1.83
N LEU A 564 11.86 -37.73 -0.75
CA LEU A 564 12.76 -37.35 0.35
C LEU A 564 13.17 -38.54 1.24
N PRO A 565 14.39 -38.56 1.80
CA PRO A 565 14.79 -39.45 2.88
C PRO A 565 13.79 -39.43 4.04
N GLN A 566 13.60 -40.54 4.76
CA GLN A 566 12.51 -40.67 5.75
C GLN A 566 12.42 -39.49 6.75
N HIS A 567 13.52 -39.12 7.41
CA HIS A 567 13.52 -38.02 8.38
C HIS A 567 13.15 -36.66 7.76
N GLN A 568 13.58 -36.40 6.53
CA GLN A 568 13.21 -35.20 5.78
C GLN A 568 11.75 -35.26 5.32
N ARG A 569 11.26 -36.43 4.91
CA ARG A 569 9.86 -36.66 4.54
C ARG A 569 8.92 -36.42 5.72
N GLU A 570 9.32 -36.77 6.93
CA GLU A 570 8.58 -36.50 8.16
C GLU A 570 8.49 -34.97 8.41
N GLU A 571 9.62 -34.24 8.39
CA GLU A 571 9.64 -32.75 8.49
C GLU A 571 8.82 -32.05 7.40
N TYR A 572 8.92 -32.53 6.16
CA TYR A 572 8.18 -32.03 5.00
C TYR A 572 6.68 -32.26 5.16
N ASN A 573 6.27 -33.48 5.53
CA ASN A 573 4.86 -33.81 5.73
C ASN A 573 4.27 -33.06 6.92
N ASP A 574 5.04 -32.82 7.98
CA ASP A 574 4.62 -31.99 9.11
C ASP A 574 4.41 -30.53 8.68
N SER A 575 5.31 -29.99 7.86
CA SER A 575 5.16 -28.66 7.28
C SER A 575 3.92 -28.56 6.39
N LEU A 576 3.67 -29.58 5.55
CA LEU A 576 2.50 -29.66 4.67
C LEU A 576 1.20 -29.80 5.45
N ALA A 577 1.16 -30.66 6.46
CA ALA A 577 0.01 -30.82 7.35
C ALA A 577 -0.32 -29.51 8.07
N TRP A 578 0.71 -28.81 8.57
CA TRP A 578 0.54 -27.50 9.20
C TRP A 578 -0.06 -26.46 8.25
N GLN A 579 0.44 -26.37 7.01
CA GLN A 579 -0.03 -25.40 6.00
C GLN A 579 -1.45 -25.70 5.50
N ILE A 580 -1.77 -26.97 5.20
CA ILE A 580 -3.14 -27.41 4.87
C ILE A 580 -4.10 -26.99 5.99
N GLY A 581 -3.69 -27.14 7.26
CA GLY A 581 -4.45 -26.65 8.41
C GLY A 581 -4.50 -25.12 8.54
N TYR A 582 -3.57 -24.36 7.95
CA TYR A 582 -3.52 -22.91 8.09
C TYR A 582 -4.35 -22.18 7.01
N ARG A 583 -4.17 -22.52 5.74
CA ARG A 583 -4.67 -21.71 4.60
C ARG A 583 -6.00 -22.14 4.02
N GLU A 584 -6.27 -23.43 3.96
CA GLU A 584 -7.29 -23.95 3.04
C GLU A 584 -8.73 -23.53 3.40
N PRO A 585 -9.55 -23.13 2.40
CA PRO A 585 -11.01 -23.12 2.51
C PRO A 585 -11.53 -24.50 2.95
N PHE A 586 -12.67 -24.54 3.64
CA PHE A 586 -13.10 -25.78 4.32
C PHE A 586 -13.27 -27.00 3.40
N ASP A 587 -13.70 -26.82 2.16
CA ASP A 587 -13.82 -27.93 1.21
C ASP A 587 -12.45 -28.49 0.77
N HIS A 588 -11.46 -27.60 0.59
CA HIS A 588 -10.09 -27.99 0.24
C HIS A 588 -9.38 -28.61 1.44
N LEU A 589 -9.59 -28.09 2.64
CA LEU A 589 -9.07 -28.63 3.90
C LEU A 589 -9.44 -30.12 4.08
N ILE A 590 -10.72 -30.50 3.88
CA ILE A 590 -11.15 -31.90 4.02
C ILE A 590 -10.51 -32.80 2.94
N ALA A 591 -10.35 -32.30 1.72
CA ALA A 591 -9.68 -33.04 0.64
C ALA A 591 -8.18 -33.22 0.93
N GLY A 592 -7.49 -32.15 1.34
CA GLY A 592 -6.08 -32.15 1.71
C GLY A 592 -5.78 -33.05 2.91
N ILE A 593 -6.59 -32.98 3.97
CA ILE A 593 -6.52 -33.91 5.11
C ILE A 593 -6.64 -35.35 4.60
N ARG A 594 -7.69 -35.69 3.84
CA ARG A 594 -7.87 -37.07 3.33
C ARG A 594 -6.73 -37.57 2.45
N ALA A 595 -6.00 -36.68 1.80
CA ALA A 595 -4.86 -37.03 0.97
C ALA A 595 -3.56 -37.26 1.77
N LEU A 596 -3.46 -36.81 3.04
CA LEU A 596 -2.30 -37.08 3.89
C LEU A 596 -2.15 -38.60 4.17
N PRO A 597 -0.93 -39.16 4.06
CA PRO A 597 -0.70 -40.60 3.97
C PRO A 597 -0.82 -41.37 5.30
N SER A 598 -0.96 -40.67 6.44
CA SER A 598 -1.13 -41.29 7.75
C SER A 598 -2.19 -40.58 8.57
N GLN A 599 -2.88 -41.33 9.45
CA GLN A 599 -3.84 -40.78 10.39
C GLN A 599 -3.18 -39.78 11.36
N GLU A 600 -1.89 -39.94 11.65
CA GLU A 600 -1.14 -39.00 12.49
C GLU A 600 -1.01 -37.63 11.81
N LEU A 601 -0.63 -37.59 10.53
CA LEU A 601 -0.54 -36.34 9.75
C LEU A 601 -1.92 -35.69 9.58
N GLN A 602 -2.97 -36.50 9.37
CA GLN A 602 -4.36 -36.03 9.36
C GLN A 602 -4.72 -35.33 10.68
N SER A 603 -4.45 -35.97 11.82
CA SER A 603 -4.64 -35.37 13.14
C SER A 603 -3.79 -34.12 13.33
N ARG A 604 -2.52 -34.08 12.88
CA ARG A 604 -1.66 -32.88 12.96
C ARG A 604 -2.21 -31.72 12.14
N ALA A 605 -2.70 -31.95 10.92
CA ALA A 605 -3.33 -30.92 10.09
C ALA A 605 -4.60 -30.36 10.74
N ILE A 606 -5.40 -31.23 11.35
CA ILE A 606 -6.58 -30.84 12.12
C ILE A 606 -6.17 -30.03 13.35
N TYR A 607 -5.19 -30.50 14.14
CA TYR A 607 -4.70 -29.76 15.29
C TYR A 607 -4.14 -28.39 14.90
N SER A 608 -3.41 -28.27 13.78
CA SER A 608 -2.99 -26.97 13.23
C SER A 608 -4.19 -26.06 12.98
N ARG A 609 -5.22 -26.55 12.27
CA ARG A 609 -6.47 -25.81 12.05
C ARG A 609 -7.07 -25.37 13.38
N LEU A 610 -7.24 -26.29 14.33
CA LEU A 610 -7.86 -26.02 15.63
C LEU A 610 -7.04 -25.07 16.53
N SER A 611 -5.70 -25.09 16.44
CA SER A 611 -4.81 -24.22 17.22
C SER A 611 -4.76 -22.79 16.68
N PHE A 612 -4.78 -22.60 15.36
CA PHE A 612 -5.07 -21.29 14.78
C PHE A 612 -6.53 -20.89 15.02
N THR A 613 -7.39 -21.90 15.08
CA THR A 613 -8.82 -21.86 15.41
C THR A 613 -9.13 -20.99 16.60
N TYR A 614 -8.74 -21.46 17.81
CA TYR A 614 -9.25 -21.05 19.14
C TYR A 614 -10.79 -21.08 19.21
N TYR A 615 -11.36 -20.11 18.53
CA TYR A 615 -12.68 -19.93 17.96
C TYR A 615 -13.16 -21.09 17.04
N LEU A 616 -12.96 -22.36 17.44
CA LEU A 616 -13.83 -23.52 17.07
C LEU A 616 -15.33 -23.13 17.02
N PRO A 617 -15.84 -22.32 17.98
CA PRO A 617 -17.17 -21.71 17.90
C PRO A 617 -17.48 -20.82 16.69
N GLU A 618 -16.51 -20.17 16.05
CA GLU A 618 -16.72 -19.34 14.83
C GLU A 618 -16.60 -20.16 13.54
N MET A 619 -15.90 -21.29 13.59
CA MET A 619 -15.79 -22.23 12.47
C MET A 619 -17.07 -23.02 12.25
N ALA A 620 -17.61 -23.62 13.31
CA ALA A 620 -18.75 -24.54 13.23
C ALA A 620 -20.03 -23.95 12.58
N PRO A 621 -20.33 -22.63 12.67
CA PRO A 621 -21.44 -22.00 11.96
C PRO A 621 -21.19 -21.79 10.46
N LYS A 622 -19.92 -21.62 10.05
CA LYS A 622 -19.51 -21.43 8.65
C LYS A 622 -19.45 -22.77 7.88
N MET A 623 -19.40 -23.90 8.59
CA MET A 623 -19.53 -25.23 8.01
C MET A 623 -20.99 -25.57 7.68
N THR A 624 -21.24 -26.09 6.47
CA THR A 624 -22.46 -26.87 6.20
C THR A 624 -22.51 -28.11 7.10
N ASN A 625 -23.71 -28.63 7.39
CA ASN A 625 -23.84 -29.88 8.16
C ASN A 625 -23.04 -31.04 7.52
N LYS A 626 -22.94 -31.08 6.19
CA LYS A 626 -22.14 -32.08 5.46
C LYS A 626 -20.64 -31.94 5.73
N GLN A 627 -20.08 -30.73 5.68
CA GLN A 627 -18.68 -30.47 6.03
C GLN A 627 -18.41 -30.78 7.51
N LEU A 628 -19.35 -30.43 8.40
CA LEU A 628 -19.25 -30.72 9.83
C LEU A 628 -19.23 -32.23 10.10
N ASP A 629 -20.12 -32.99 9.47
CA ASP A 629 -20.18 -34.46 9.63
C ASP A 629 -18.92 -35.12 9.06
N GLN A 630 -18.40 -34.64 7.93
CA GLN A 630 -17.11 -35.06 7.39
C GLN A 630 -15.94 -34.71 8.31
N PHE A 631 -15.90 -33.51 8.89
CA PHE A 631 -14.86 -33.10 9.83
C PHE A 631 -14.89 -33.95 11.11
N LYS A 632 -16.09 -34.28 11.61
CA LYS A 632 -16.28 -35.19 12.75
C LYS A 632 -15.72 -36.60 12.53
N GLU A 633 -15.57 -37.08 11.29
CA GLU A 633 -14.96 -38.39 11.00
C GLU A 633 -13.52 -38.49 11.54
N PHE A 634 -12.78 -37.36 11.53
CA PHE A 634 -11.38 -37.31 11.94
C PHE A 634 -11.16 -36.95 13.42
N LEU A 635 -12.21 -36.50 14.11
CA LEU A 635 -12.13 -36.04 15.50
C LEU A 635 -12.20 -37.21 16.49
N THR A 636 -11.42 -37.13 17.57
CA THR A 636 -11.64 -37.97 18.75
C THR A 636 -12.98 -37.63 19.39
N ASP A 637 -13.54 -38.54 20.19
CA ASP A 637 -14.81 -38.27 20.88
C ASP A 637 -14.73 -37.10 21.88
N ARG A 638 -13.52 -36.71 22.30
CA ARG A 638 -13.30 -35.49 23.09
C ARG A 638 -13.46 -34.24 22.22
N GLU A 639 -12.84 -34.18 21.05
CA GLU A 639 -12.98 -33.04 20.14
C GLU A 639 -14.40 -32.93 19.56
N LYS A 640 -15.06 -34.06 19.23
CA LYS A 640 -16.48 -34.06 18.82
C LYS A 640 -17.36 -33.36 19.85
N ARG A 641 -17.15 -33.64 21.15
CA ARG A 641 -17.88 -32.98 22.25
C ARG A 641 -17.54 -31.49 22.36
N LEU A 642 -16.29 -31.08 22.15
CA LEU A 642 -15.90 -29.66 22.16
C LEU A 642 -16.52 -28.89 20.98
N LEU A 643 -16.51 -29.47 19.78
CA LEU A 643 -17.16 -28.93 18.59
C LEU A 643 -18.69 -28.78 18.79
N GLU A 644 -19.35 -29.79 19.36
CA GLU A 644 -20.78 -29.74 19.69
C GLU A 644 -21.12 -28.81 20.86
N MET A 645 -20.16 -28.52 21.74
CA MET A 645 -20.30 -27.49 22.76
C MET A 645 -20.19 -26.09 22.13
N GLY A 646 -19.19 -25.85 21.26
CA GLY A 646 -19.04 -24.61 20.51
C GLY A 646 -20.27 -24.27 19.66
N ARG A 647 -20.80 -25.25 18.92
CA ARG A 647 -22.03 -25.08 18.12
C ARG A 647 -23.25 -24.75 18.97
N ARG A 648 -23.36 -25.28 20.20
CA ARG A 648 -24.45 -24.93 21.13
C ARG A 648 -24.30 -23.49 21.62
N MET A 649 -23.14 -23.15 22.18
CA MET A 649 -22.87 -21.78 22.67
C MET A 649 -23.13 -20.71 21.60
N PHE A 650 -22.76 -20.96 20.34
CA PHE A 650 -23.04 -20.04 19.25
C PHE A 650 -24.55 -19.94 18.92
N LYS A 651 -25.26 -21.07 18.89
CA LYS A 651 -26.72 -21.07 18.66
C LYS A 651 -27.47 -20.37 19.80
N ASP A 652 -27.05 -20.60 21.03
CA ASP A 652 -27.66 -20.03 22.23
C ASP A 652 -27.43 -18.51 22.25
N ARG A 653 -26.22 -18.04 21.90
CA ARG A 653 -25.91 -16.61 21.73
C ARG A 653 -26.75 -15.92 20.65
N ILE A 654 -26.96 -16.57 19.49
CA ILE A 654 -27.89 -16.05 18.45
C ILE A 654 -29.33 -15.94 19.00
N HIS A 655 -29.76 -16.87 19.86
CA HIS A 655 -31.11 -16.78 20.45
C HIS A 655 -31.22 -15.66 21.49
N GLU A 656 -30.18 -15.39 22.27
CA GLU A 656 -30.12 -14.27 23.21
C GLU A 656 -30.15 -12.91 22.47
N ASP A 657 -29.26 -12.69 21.50
CA ASP A 657 -29.23 -11.45 20.69
C ASP A 657 -30.50 -11.25 19.85
N SER A 658 -31.27 -12.30 19.56
CA SER A 658 -32.58 -12.20 18.86
C SER A 658 -33.78 -11.92 19.78
N SER A 659 -33.54 -11.66 21.07
CA SER A 659 -34.59 -11.44 22.08
C SER A 659 -34.59 -10.05 22.72
N GLU A 660 -33.61 -9.20 22.39
CA GLU A 660 -33.64 -7.75 22.63
C GLU A 660 -33.75 -7.01 21.28
N ASP A 661 -34.99 -6.66 20.90
CA ASP A 661 -35.35 -5.70 19.83
C ASP A 661 -35.14 -4.24 20.30
#